data_AF-A0A812ZDF7-F1
#
_entry.id   AF-A0A812ZDF7-F1
#
_cell.length_a   1.000
_cell.length_b   1.000
_cell.length_c   1.000
_cell.angle_alpha   90.00
_cell.angle_beta   90.00
_cell.angle_gamma   90.00
#
_symmetry.space_group_name_H-M   'P 1'
#
loop_
_entity.id
_entity.type
_entity.pdbx_description
1 polymer ?
#
loop_
_entity_poly.entity_id
_entity_poly.type
_entity_poly.pdbx_seq_one_letter_code
_entity_poly.pdbx_strand_id
1 'polypeptide(L)'
;MEATRRLRAVHPLGVYPLGNALVDPGASSRRASGLGILRRLGDERLLALLRLLDPWSLARSSAASPLLRAFAGSEDLWHAHCLRELLASAGGEGCTGPALRWGGCSWREAFAFSHGSRPRPAKPQSRVYSDVLYRGFYYAATELQESWLEVDTLPRVQASELSTEEFIQRFEQKSCPVVLEGCVNDWPAMKTWSREDLLRRFADTRFAAGACDFPLQEFYAYADRNMDDVPMFIFDKYFSKRAKALLDDYEVPRFFRGRDLFDLLGDQRPDFRWLLIGHRRSGSKWHLDPNKTCAWNAVVRGRKRWLLLPPGCPPPGVHPSKDGAEVTQPLSLLEWFANFYEELKRHVQLNSAWELKEGTCGPGDLVFIPSGWWHCVLNLDDDTIAVTQNYASETHVHGIRRFLSEKKDQVSGTPERELLSGRFEEALAKARPDLLAESESPAEEAKTGAFQRAMATAMSLADPSADRAPPRAGDCAWHMLDGKWLSPRQCVGVPPRYLLPGKFFARRAQSRSHVCGRCGRKFDVNLMTIGYPTTGARGDRNATAVWMHVACAAKDPELVEIARMGREDMLKAVLAFDALPDAVQDSLMEEIKGQAGLGPGASGSSVLEEPVFPESQAGSGFQIAPATAPASLCGSLLPFQAEGLAWMLQQEEGECRGGILADEMGMGKTLQIISLILSSSASPTLVVVPLTSLYQWEQEVRRFVKPGSLQLFTFYGPGSALPDDVGTDIGRKVLVLTTFSKLEREHRDSRELGAQPAKRKRLAHEADPGRVAAPPLFQIPWQRVVLDEAHRVRNLASLTSQAALRLKASLRWCVSGTPLQNRTGELASMVRFLRLRPFAYLRCGRKDCGCECFHVECDPGTQKCRECKHSRTLHRSVFTSEILTPIRQHGFRDRGKVAMETLRFEVLQKLLLRRTKLAVGIGLPPMHVSEHKVSLSISERRLYDSVRAQNLAVFEDYAANLTKNFCHIFALLARQRQAACHPLLVNHNKVFSGRCPLCQGMAETVLECGHGFHEDCWADYVRDRLQESEGEDGEEEPSCLACAWGAIRGKDFLKELPGKLRSSRKLDAVASRIGQLLDEDPSAKFLVFSQFTHFLEIAHWKLQKWGAALLCGNTQVKKRQGVVESFQSDPELRILLISLQVGGEGLNLQKANYVMLLDPWWNPAAELQAMQRAHRIGQTRPVKVIRFVSQGTIEEKILELQEKKQKIFDSTIEGNNESLLRLTGEDIQRLFRE
;
A
#
# COMPACT_ATOMS: atom_id res chain seq x y z
N MET A 1 -31.59 -26.84 -7.47
CA MET A 1 -31.68 -27.31 -8.87
C MET A 1 -32.42 -26.35 -9.80
N GLU A 2 -33.12 -25.32 -9.28
CA GLU A 2 -33.87 -24.35 -10.09
C GLU A 2 -33.03 -23.15 -10.57
N ALA A 3 -31.93 -22.81 -9.85
CA ALA A 3 -30.97 -21.78 -10.25
C ALA A 3 -30.18 -22.11 -11.54
N THR A 4 -30.11 -23.38 -11.93
CA THR A 4 -29.39 -23.84 -13.14
C THR A 4 -30.24 -23.78 -14.41
N ARG A 5 -31.53 -23.41 -14.32
CA ARG A 5 -32.43 -23.33 -15.50
C ARG A 5 -32.47 -21.97 -16.20
N ARG A 6 -31.92 -20.90 -15.60
CA ARG A 6 -32.01 -19.52 -16.12
C ARG A 6 -30.91 -19.12 -17.14
N LEU A 7 -30.06 -20.04 -17.57
CA LEU A 7 -29.03 -19.80 -18.60
C LEU A 7 -29.42 -20.50 -19.92
N ARG A 8 -30.28 -19.88 -20.74
CA ARG A 8 -30.56 -20.34 -22.11
C ARG A 8 -30.29 -19.29 -23.19
N ALA A 9 -29.67 -18.16 -22.86
CA ALA A 9 -29.13 -17.27 -23.88
C ALA A 9 -27.81 -17.87 -24.41
N VAL A 10 -27.86 -18.45 -25.60
CA VAL A 10 -26.67 -18.94 -26.31
C VAL A 10 -26.04 -17.73 -27.01
N HIS A 11 -24.77 -17.47 -26.73
CA HIS A 11 -24.05 -16.39 -27.41
C HIS A 11 -24.10 -16.61 -28.93
N PRO A 12 -24.48 -15.60 -29.75
CA PRO A 12 -24.72 -15.78 -31.19
C PRO A 12 -23.50 -16.30 -31.96
N LEU A 13 -22.29 -15.94 -31.50
CA LEU A 13 -21.02 -16.41 -32.06
C LEU A 13 -20.48 -17.71 -31.41
N GLY A 14 -21.18 -18.30 -30.44
CA GLY A 14 -20.75 -19.53 -29.75
C GLY A 14 -19.62 -19.32 -28.73
N VAL A 15 -19.62 -18.17 -28.04
CA VAL A 15 -18.69 -17.83 -26.95
C VAL A 15 -19.23 -18.36 -25.61
N TYR A 16 -18.35 -18.91 -24.79
CA TYR A 16 -18.59 -19.48 -23.47
C TYR A 16 -17.63 -18.89 -22.42
N PRO A 17 -17.97 -18.97 -21.12
CA PRO A 17 -17.05 -18.62 -20.04
C PRO A 17 -15.72 -19.39 -20.13
N LEU A 18 -14.61 -18.75 -19.77
CA LEU A 18 -13.26 -19.30 -19.87
C LEU A 18 -13.10 -20.58 -19.03
N GLY A 19 -13.77 -20.67 -17.87
CA GLY A 19 -13.74 -21.85 -17.01
C GLY A 19 -14.18 -23.14 -17.74
N ASN A 20 -15.06 -23.03 -18.74
CA ASN A 20 -15.53 -24.16 -19.54
C ASN A 20 -14.42 -24.76 -20.42
N ALA A 21 -13.31 -24.04 -20.65
CA ALA A 21 -12.15 -24.55 -21.35
C ALA A 21 -11.41 -25.64 -20.55
N LEU A 22 -11.53 -25.66 -19.21
CA LEU A 22 -10.84 -26.63 -18.35
C LEU A 22 -11.34 -28.08 -18.56
N VAL A 23 -12.58 -28.23 -19.03
CA VAL A 23 -13.23 -29.52 -19.26
C VAL A 23 -13.38 -29.85 -20.74
N ASP A 24 -12.97 -28.95 -21.64
CA ASP A 24 -12.94 -29.20 -23.07
C ASP A 24 -11.49 -29.43 -23.54
N PRO A 25 -11.09 -30.70 -23.79
CA PRO A 25 -9.72 -31.05 -24.13
C PRO A 25 -9.25 -30.43 -25.47
N GLY A 26 -10.17 -29.96 -26.32
CA GLY A 26 -9.86 -29.27 -27.57
C GLY A 26 -9.77 -27.74 -27.45
N ALA A 27 -9.98 -27.15 -26.26
CA ALA A 27 -10.01 -25.70 -26.08
C ALA A 27 -8.68 -25.01 -26.41
N SER A 28 -7.56 -25.51 -25.85
CA SER A 28 -6.23 -24.96 -26.11
C SER A 28 -5.81 -25.08 -27.57
N SER A 29 -6.14 -26.22 -28.21
CA SER A 29 -5.85 -26.45 -29.63
C SER A 29 -6.62 -25.50 -30.54
N ARG A 30 -7.91 -25.26 -30.26
CA ARG A 30 -8.74 -24.33 -31.04
C ARG A 30 -8.31 -22.88 -30.90
N ARG A 31 -7.88 -22.45 -29.71
CA ARG A 31 -7.29 -21.12 -29.53
C ARG A 31 -6.01 -20.97 -30.34
N ALA A 32 -5.15 -21.99 -30.27
CA ALA A 32 -3.87 -22.00 -30.95
C ALA A 32 -4.02 -22.02 -32.48
N SER A 33 -4.96 -22.79 -33.03
CA SER A 33 -5.23 -22.85 -34.48
C SER A 33 -6.02 -21.63 -34.97
N GLY A 34 -6.94 -21.10 -34.16
CA GLY A 34 -7.79 -19.97 -34.52
C GLY A 34 -7.06 -18.63 -34.52
N LEU A 35 -6.17 -18.38 -33.56
CA LEU A 35 -5.43 -17.11 -33.51
C LEU A 35 -4.04 -17.18 -34.13
N GLY A 36 -3.54 -18.39 -34.42
CA GLY A 36 -2.19 -18.57 -34.95
C GLY A 36 -1.15 -17.89 -34.05
N ILE A 37 -0.43 -16.90 -34.58
CA ILE A 37 0.57 -16.12 -33.83
C ILE A 37 -0.08 -15.25 -32.74
N LEU A 38 -1.30 -14.76 -32.96
CA LEU A 38 -2.03 -13.88 -32.03
C LEU A 38 -2.47 -14.61 -30.76
N ARG A 39 -2.33 -15.95 -30.69
CA ARG A 39 -2.68 -16.76 -29.50
C ARG A 39 -1.93 -16.35 -28.23
N ARG A 40 -0.80 -15.65 -28.38
CA ARG A 40 0.05 -15.15 -27.29
C ARG A 40 -0.55 -13.93 -26.59
N LEU A 41 -1.47 -13.24 -27.24
CA LEU A 41 -2.18 -12.11 -26.66
C LEU A 41 -3.30 -12.63 -25.74
N GLY A 42 -3.41 -12.02 -24.57
CA GLY A 42 -4.61 -12.15 -23.73
C GLY A 42 -5.78 -11.44 -24.39
N ASP A 43 -7.01 -11.86 -24.05
CA ASP A 43 -8.24 -11.42 -24.72
C ASP A 43 -8.43 -9.90 -24.71
N GLU A 44 -8.14 -9.23 -23.58
CA GLU A 44 -8.20 -7.76 -23.46
C GLU A 44 -7.23 -7.05 -24.42
N ARG A 45 -6.01 -7.57 -24.58
CA ARG A 45 -4.99 -7.00 -25.46
C ARG A 45 -5.34 -7.22 -26.92
N LEU A 46 -5.93 -8.37 -27.24
CA LEU A 46 -6.41 -8.64 -28.59
C LEU A 46 -7.54 -7.69 -28.98
N LEU A 47 -8.49 -7.43 -28.09
CA LEU A 47 -9.53 -6.41 -28.31
C LEU A 47 -8.93 -5.00 -28.44
N ALA A 48 -7.97 -4.63 -27.59
CA ALA A 48 -7.30 -3.33 -27.69
C ALA A 48 -6.59 -3.14 -29.04
N LEU A 49 -5.96 -4.20 -29.58
CA LEU A 49 -5.35 -4.18 -30.90
C LEU A 49 -6.39 -4.08 -32.02
N LEU A 50 -7.46 -4.86 -31.95
CA LEU A 50 -8.53 -4.80 -32.95
C LEU A 50 -9.26 -3.44 -32.96
N ARG A 51 -9.27 -2.72 -31.83
CA ARG A 51 -9.84 -1.36 -31.72
C ARG A 51 -9.06 -0.31 -32.52
N LEU A 52 -7.80 -0.60 -32.87
CA LEU A 52 -6.98 0.29 -33.70
C LEU A 52 -7.28 0.14 -35.19
N LEU A 53 -7.92 -0.97 -35.60
CA LEU A 53 -8.24 -1.20 -37.00
C LEU A 53 -9.38 -0.29 -37.44
N ASP A 54 -9.32 0.21 -38.68
CA ASP A 54 -10.49 0.82 -39.30
C ASP A 54 -11.61 -0.23 -39.47
N PRO A 55 -12.89 0.21 -39.58
CA PRO A 55 -14.02 -0.71 -39.65
C PRO A 55 -13.92 -1.76 -40.77
N TRP A 56 -13.31 -1.43 -41.92
CA TRP A 56 -13.17 -2.34 -43.05
C TRP A 56 -12.07 -3.38 -42.78
N SER A 57 -10.95 -2.96 -42.20
CA SER A 57 -9.89 -3.87 -41.75
C SER A 57 -10.36 -4.79 -40.62
N LEU A 58 -11.18 -4.27 -39.70
CA LEU A 58 -11.82 -5.05 -38.64
C LEU A 58 -12.76 -6.10 -39.23
N ALA A 59 -13.60 -5.70 -40.21
CA ALA A 59 -14.47 -6.61 -40.94
C ALA A 59 -13.69 -7.70 -41.68
N ARG A 60 -12.60 -7.35 -42.38
CA ARG A 60 -11.73 -8.31 -43.08
C ARG A 60 -11.06 -9.29 -42.11
N SER A 61 -10.63 -8.82 -40.95
CA SER A 61 -10.02 -9.65 -39.91
C SER A 61 -10.98 -10.73 -39.38
N SER A 62 -12.29 -10.46 -39.38
CA SER A 62 -13.33 -11.43 -39.02
C SER A 62 -13.44 -12.62 -40.00
N ALA A 63 -12.86 -12.51 -41.20
CA ALA A 63 -12.81 -13.59 -42.18
C ALA A 63 -11.62 -14.54 -41.98
N ALA A 64 -10.58 -14.10 -41.27
CA ALA A 64 -9.31 -14.82 -41.15
C ALA A 64 -9.42 -16.12 -40.35
N SER A 65 -10.24 -16.14 -39.29
CA SER A 65 -10.49 -17.35 -38.53
C SER A 65 -11.80 -17.32 -37.75
N PRO A 66 -12.29 -18.48 -37.29
CA PRO A 66 -13.43 -18.53 -36.42
C PRO A 66 -13.24 -17.66 -35.16
N LEU A 67 -12.11 -17.84 -34.47
CA LEU A 67 -11.83 -17.15 -33.21
C LEU A 67 -11.66 -15.63 -33.40
N LEU A 68 -10.99 -15.18 -34.46
CA LEU A 68 -10.91 -13.75 -34.80
C LEU A 68 -12.27 -13.16 -35.15
N ARG A 69 -13.18 -13.93 -35.75
CA ARG A 69 -14.56 -13.50 -35.96
C ARG A 69 -15.29 -13.21 -34.66
N ALA A 70 -15.05 -14.00 -33.60
CA ALA A 70 -15.64 -13.76 -32.29
C ALA A 70 -15.11 -12.46 -31.66
N PHE A 71 -13.80 -12.21 -31.74
CA PHE A 71 -13.17 -10.99 -31.22
C PHE A 71 -13.53 -9.73 -32.04
N ALA A 72 -13.39 -9.79 -33.36
CA ALA A 72 -13.78 -8.69 -34.25
C ALA A 72 -15.29 -8.44 -34.27
N GLY A 73 -16.07 -9.42 -33.82
CA GLY A 73 -17.52 -9.31 -33.63
C GLY A 73 -17.96 -8.70 -32.30
N SER A 74 -17.03 -8.28 -31.43
CA SER A 74 -17.33 -7.64 -30.15
C SER A 74 -17.96 -6.26 -30.35
N GLU A 75 -19.11 -6.00 -29.72
CA GLU A 75 -19.90 -4.78 -29.92
C GLU A 75 -19.15 -3.50 -29.50
N ASP A 76 -18.34 -3.56 -28.43
CA ASP A 76 -17.52 -2.43 -27.95
C ASP A 76 -16.62 -1.81 -29.04
N LEU A 77 -16.13 -2.63 -29.97
CA LEU A 77 -15.26 -2.16 -31.06
C LEU A 77 -16.07 -1.30 -32.04
N TRP A 78 -17.24 -1.81 -32.45
CA TRP A 78 -18.12 -1.15 -33.41
C TRP A 78 -18.78 0.09 -32.81
N HIS A 79 -19.17 0.03 -31.54
CA HIS A 79 -19.69 1.17 -30.79
C HIS A 79 -18.75 2.38 -30.89
N ALA A 80 -17.44 2.18 -30.65
CA ALA A 80 -16.46 3.27 -30.73
C ALA A 80 -16.36 3.91 -32.13
N HIS A 81 -16.48 3.12 -33.20
CA HIS A 81 -16.47 3.65 -34.57
C HIS A 81 -17.76 4.41 -34.90
N CYS A 82 -18.93 3.85 -34.57
CA CYS A 82 -20.22 4.50 -34.79
C CYS A 82 -20.32 5.84 -34.05
N LEU A 83 -19.80 5.94 -32.82
CA LEU A 83 -19.77 7.21 -32.08
C LEU A 83 -18.88 8.26 -32.77
N ARG A 84 -17.72 7.87 -33.34
CA ARG A 84 -16.87 8.80 -34.09
C ARG A 84 -17.58 9.36 -35.31
N GLU A 85 -18.33 8.54 -36.04
CA GLU A 85 -19.10 9.00 -37.20
C GLU A 85 -20.23 9.94 -36.80
N LEU A 86 -20.92 9.66 -35.69
CA LEU A 86 -21.91 10.56 -35.12
C LEU A 86 -21.31 11.91 -34.74
N LEU A 87 -20.14 11.92 -34.10
CA LEU A 87 -19.41 13.15 -33.76
C LEU A 87 -18.97 13.92 -35.00
N ALA A 88 -18.44 13.23 -36.02
CA ALA A 88 -18.07 13.85 -37.30
C ALA A 88 -19.28 14.48 -38.00
N SER A 89 -20.45 13.84 -37.93
CA SER A 89 -21.70 14.38 -38.51
C SER A 89 -22.25 15.61 -37.76
N ALA A 90 -21.76 15.91 -36.55
CA ALA A 90 -22.24 17.01 -35.71
C ALA A 90 -21.40 18.29 -35.83
N GLY A 91 -20.17 18.23 -36.34
CA GLY A 91 -19.30 19.39 -36.59
C GLY A 91 -19.35 19.83 -38.05
N GLY A 92 -19.92 21.00 -38.32
CA GLY A 92 -20.18 21.50 -39.68
C GLY A 92 -18.95 21.80 -40.56
N GLU A 93 -19.22 21.79 -41.86
CA GLU A 93 -18.40 22.07 -43.06
C GLU A 93 -17.24 21.10 -43.37
N GLY A 94 -17.58 20.04 -44.13
CA GLY A 94 -16.58 19.16 -44.78
C GLY A 94 -16.90 17.65 -44.73
N CYS A 95 -17.90 17.23 -43.97
CA CYS A 95 -18.20 15.81 -43.77
C CYS A 95 -19.01 15.21 -44.93
N THR A 96 -18.33 14.48 -45.83
CA THR A 96 -18.92 13.77 -46.98
C THR A 96 -19.33 12.31 -46.70
N GLY A 97 -19.33 11.89 -45.43
CA GLY A 97 -19.71 10.53 -45.02
C GLY A 97 -21.23 10.33 -44.83
N PRO A 98 -21.75 9.10 -44.96
CA PRO A 98 -23.16 8.80 -44.68
C PRO A 98 -23.49 9.05 -43.20
N ALA A 99 -24.63 9.69 -42.92
CA ALA A 99 -25.13 9.80 -41.55
C ALA A 99 -25.45 8.41 -41.00
N LEU A 100 -24.98 8.09 -39.79
CA LEU A 100 -25.27 6.82 -39.12
C LEU A 100 -26.79 6.62 -39.03
N ARG A 101 -27.28 5.49 -39.57
CA ARG A 101 -28.66 5.03 -39.47
C ARG A 101 -28.72 3.71 -38.72
N TRP A 102 -29.61 3.62 -37.74
CA TRP A 102 -29.75 2.41 -36.95
C TRP A 102 -30.48 1.30 -37.73
N GLY A 103 -29.69 0.40 -38.31
CA GLY A 103 -30.15 -0.61 -39.26
C GLY A 103 -30.24 -2.06 -38.76
N GLY A 104 -30.25 -2.31 -37.45
CA GLY A 104 -30.21 -3.68 -36.90
C GLY A 104 -30.38 -3.74 -35.38
N CYS A 105 -29.86 -4.79 -34.74
CA CYS A 105 -29.90 -5.01 -33.28
C CYS A 105 -28.51 -4.88 -32.61
N SER A 106 -27.53 -4.33 -33.31
CA SER A 106 -26.13 -4.23 -32.85
C SER A 106 -25.41 -3.06 -33.51
N TRP A 107 -24.33 -2.58 -32.89
CA TRP A 107 -23.51 -1.48 -33.41
C TRP A 107 -22.86 -1.84 -34.74
N ARG A 108 -22.44 -3.10 -34.88
CA ARG A 108 -21.90 -3.63 -36.14
C ARG A 108 -22.93 -3.58 -37.26
N GLU A 109 -24.19 -3.96 -36.98
CA GLU A 109 -25.25 -3.96 -37.98
C GLU A 109 -25.65 -2.55 -38.38
N ALA A 110 -25.72 -1.62 -37.41
CA ALA A 110 -25.96 -0.21 -37.68
C ALA A 110 -24.86 0.39 -38.58
N PHE A 111 -23.59 0.10 -38.29
CA PHE A 111 -22.46 0.50 -39.13
C PHE A 111 -22.59 -0.04 -40.55
N ALA A 112 -22.80 -1.35 -40.69
CA ALA A 112 -22.91 -2.01 -41.99
C ALA A 112 -24.08 -1.45 -42.81
N PHE A 113 -25.24 -1.27 -42.20
CA PHE A 113 -26.43 -0.71 -42.84
C PHE A 113 -26.21 0.72 -43.34
N SER A 114 -25.59 1.56 -42.53
CA SER A 114 -25.25 2.96 -42.89
C SER A 114 -24.31 3.03 -44.09
N HIS A 115 -23.50 1.99 -44.30
CA HIS A 115 -22.56 1.86 -45.41
C HIS A 115 -23.06 0.95 -46.54
N GLY A 116 -24.37 0.74 -46.65
CA GLY A 116 -24.98 -0.03 -47.75
C GLY A 116 -24.62 -1.52 -47.77
N SER A 117 -24.06 -2.03 -46.68
CA SER A 117 -23.62 -3.42 -46.52
C SER A 117 -24.61 -4.19 -45.66
N ARG A 118 -25.01 -5.39 -46.10
CA ARG A 118 -25.80 -6.31 -45.25
C ARG A 118 -24.88 -7.29 -44.51
N PRO A 119 -24.82 -7.25 -43.17
CA PRO A 119 -24.08 -8.24 -42.43
C PRO A 119 -24.69 -9.63 -42.65
N ARG A 120 -23.87 -10.61 -43.04
CA ARG A 120 -24.34 -12.00 -43.15
C ARG A 120 -24.53 -12.58 -41.74
N PRO A 121 -25.63 -13.29 -41.46
CA PRO A 121 -25.81 -13.95 -40.17
C PRO A 121 -24.66 -14.92 -39.92
N ALA A 122 -23.96 -14.73 -38.80
CA ALA A 122 -22.82 -15.55 -38.45
C ALA A 122 -23.29 -16.96 -38.09
N LYS A 123 -22.71 -18.00 -38.71
CA LYS A 123 -22.90 -19.37 -38.23
C LYS A 123 -22.29 -19.49 -36.82
N PRO A 124 -23.01 -20.02 -35.82
CA PRO A 124 -22.47 -20.21 -34.48
C PRO A 124 -21.24 -21.12 -34.59
N GLN A 125 -20.14 -20.68 -33.99
CA GLN A 125 -18.91 -21.44 -34.03
C GLN A 125 -18.87 -22.40 -32.84
N SER A 126 -18.34 -23.60 -33.05
CA SER A 126 -18.30 -24.63 -32.03
C SER A 126 -17.24 -24.32 -30.96
N ARG A 127 -17.61 -23.48 -29.99
CA ARG A 127 -16.98 -23.28 -28.66
C ARG A 127 -15.73 -22.38 -28.62
N VAL A 128 -15.96 -21.08 -28.62
CA VAL A 128 -14.97 -20.06 -28.21
C VAL A 128 -15.05 -19.86 -26.69
N TYR A 129 -13.92 -19.72 -25.98
CA TYR A 129 -13.88 -19.54 -24.53
C TYR A 129 -13.19 -18.21 -24.18
N SER A 130 -13.94 -17.28 -23.57
CA SER A 130 -13.44 -15.97 -23.17
C SER A 130 -14.40 -15.31 -22.19
N ASP A 131 -13.95 -15.02 -20.96
CA ASP A 131 -14.76 -14.26 -20.00
C ASP A 131 -14.92 -12.80 -20.45
N VAL A 132 -13.92 -12.24 -21.14
CA VAL A 132 -13.94 -10.85 -21.63
C VAL A 132 -15.05 -10.65 -22.67
N LEU A 133 -15.15 -11.55 -23.65
CA LEU A 133 -16.22 -11.50 -24.67
C LEU A 133 -17.57 -11.95 -24.12
N TYR A 134 -17.60 -12.90 -23.19
CA TYR A 134 -18.85 -13.44 -22.65
C TYR A 134 -19.53 -12.49 -21.66
N ARG A 135 -18.77 -11.70 -20.90
CA ARG A 135 -19.31 -10.85 -19.82
C ARG A 135 -20.31 -9.80 -20.32
N GLY A 136 -19.98 -9.06 -21.38
CA GLY A 136 -20.90 -8.06 -21.95
C GLY A 136 -22.20 -8.72 -22.42
N PHE A 137 -22.10 -9.81 -23.17
CA PHE A 137 -23.27 -10.59 -23.58
C PHE A 137 -24.11 -11.10 -22.39
N TYR A 138 -23.48 -11.61 -21.34
CA TYR A 138 -24.18 -12.15 -20.17
C TYR A 138 -25.05 -11.08 -19.52
N TYR A 139 -24.53 -9.87 -19.30
CA TYR A 139 -25.31 -8.79 -18.70
C TYR A 139 -26.34 -8.19 -19.66
N ALA A 140 -26.00 -8.08 -20.95
CA ALA A 140 -26.96 -7.69 -21.99
C ALA A 140 -28.15 -8.67 -22.12
N ALA A 141 -27.93 -9.96 -21.87
CA ALA A 141 -28.96 -11.00 -21.89
C ALA A 141 -29.64 -11.23 -20.53
N THR A 142 -29.18 -10.56 -19.47
CA THR A 142 -29.76 -10.71 -18.13
C THR A 142 -31.09 -9.96 -18.04
N GLU A 143 -32.16 -10.69 -17.72
CA GLU A 143 -33.47 -10.10 -17.46
C GLU A 143 -33.52 -9.43 -16.07
N LEU A 144 -34.37 -8.41 -15.94
CA LEU A 144 -34.64 -7.79 -14.64
C LEU A 144 -35.30 -8.80 -13.71
N GLN A 145 -34.69 -9.05 -12.55
CA GLN A 145 -35.22 -10.00 -11.56
C GLN A 145 -36.34 -9.35 -10.75
N GLU A 146 -37.42 -10.10 -10.49
CA GLU A 146 -38.54 -9.64 -9.65
C GLU A 146 -38.09 -9.20 -8.25
N SER A 147 -37.12 -9.92 -7.67
CA SER A 147 -36.52 -9.61 -6.37
C SER A 147 -35.86 -8.23 -6.27
N TRP A 148 -35.51 -7.62 -7.41
CA TRP A 148 -34.97 -6.26 -7.48
C TRP A 148 -36.05 -5.18 -7.44
N LEU A 149 -37.31 -5.57 -7.65
CA LEU A 149 -38.46 -4.67 -7.85
C LEU A 149 -39.50 -4.77 -6.72
N GLU A 150 -39.49 -5.86 -5.96
CA GLU A 150 -40.50 -6.17 -4.92
C GLU A 150 -40.52 -5.20 -3.73
N VAL A 151 -39.37 -4.64 -3.35
CA VAL A 151 -39.23 -3.87 -2.10
C VAL A 151 -39.51 -2.39 -2.37
N ASP A 152 -40.44 -1.76 -1.65
CA ASP A 152 -40.59 -0.30 -1.65
C ASP A 152 -40.52 0.22 -0.21
N THR A 153 -39.42 0.90 0.13
CA THR A 153 -39.14 1.53 1.42
C THR A 153 -39.10 3.05 1.33
N LEU A 154 -39.28 3.61 0.13
CA LEU A 154 -39.30 5.05 -0.09
C LEU A 154 -40.59 5.64 0.51
N PRO A 155 -40.50 6.69 1.36
CA PRO A 155 -41.69 7.37 1.84
C PRO A 155 -42.50 7.93 0.66
N ARG A 156 -43.82 7.70 0.68
CA ARG A 156 -44.77 8.18 -0.32
C ARG A 156 -45.79 9.10 0.33
N VAL A 157 -46.05 10.24 -0.30
CA VAL A 157 -47.06 11.21 0.13
C VAL A 157 -47.79 11.75 -1.07
N GLN A 158 -49.12 11.87 -0.96
CA GLN A 158 -49.94 12.52 -1.99
C GLN A 158 -49.60 14.00 -2.08
N ALA A 159 -49.20 14.46 -3.27
CA ALA A 159 -48.71 15.82 -3.43
C ALA A 159 -49.78 16.87 -3.09
N SER A 160 -51.07 16.57 -3.33
CA SER A 160 -52.21 17.45 -3.03
C SER A 160 -52.41 17.70 -1.53
N GLU A 161 -52.10 16.72 -0.69
CA GLU A 161 -52.30 16.74 0.76
C GLU A 161 -51.14 17.39 1.53
N LEU A 162 -50.00 17.63 0.87
CA LEU A 162 -48.79 18.17 1.49
C LEU A 162 -48.61 19.65 1.18
N SER A 163 -48.57 20.51 2.21
CA SER A 163 -48.22 21.93 2.03
C SER A 163 -46.73 22.12 1.77
N THR A 164 -46.36 23.27 1.21
CA THR A 164 -44.96 23.59 0.91
C THR A 164 -44.12 23.70 2.19
N GLU A 165 -44.66 24.29 3.25
CA GLU A 165 -44.01 24.42 4.55
C GLU A 165 -43.82 23.05 5.22
N GLU A 166 -44.83 22.20 5.12
CA GLU A 166 -44.77 20.85 5.67
C GLU A 166 -43.75 19.98 4.92
N PHE A 167 -43.65 20.13 3.59
CA PHE A 167 -42.61 19.47 2.79
C PHE A 167 -41.20 19.87 3.28
N ILE A 168 -40.96 21.17 3.48
CA ILE A 168 -39.65 21.66 3.97
C ILE A 168 -39.31 21.02 5.32
N GLN A 169 -40.24 21.07 6.27
CA GLN A 169 -40.00 20.61 7.64
C GLN A 169 -39.82 19.10 7.74
N ARG A 170 -40.57 18.32 6.94
CA ARG A 170 -40.55 16.86 7.01
C ARG A 170 -39.46 16.22 6.16
N PHE A 171 -39.15 16.80 5.00
CA PHE A 171 -38.30 16.14 4.02
C PHE A 171 -37.03 16.94 3.71
N GLU A 172 -37.15 18.22 3.38
CA GLU A 172 -36.00 19.04 2.96
C GLU A 172 -35.01 19.29 4.11
N GLN A 173 -35.46 19.90 5.21
CA GLN A 173 -34.65 20.18 6.42
C GLN A 173 -34.13 18.89 7.07
N LYS A 174 -34.96 17.85 7.11
CA LYS A 174 -34.57 16.55 7.66
C LYS A 174 -33.63 15.78 6.71
N SER A 175 -33.51 16.20 5.45
CA SER A 175 -32.74 15.55 4.39
C SER A 175 -33.18 14.11 4.16
N CYS A 176 -34.49 13.91 4.00
CA CYS A 176 -35.13 12.62 3.77
C CYS A 176 -35.69 12.56 2.34
N PRO A 177 -35.29 11.58 1.51
CA PRO A 177 -35.89 11.37 0.21
C PRO A 177 -37.38 11.00 0.32
N VAL A 178 -38.18 11.45 -0.64
CA VAL A 178 -39.62 11.19 -0.68
C VAL A 178 -40.12 11.13 -2.12
N VAL A 179 -41.13 10.29 -2.35
CA VAL A 179 -41.93 10.27 -3.58
C VAL A 179 -43.21 11.06 -3.33
N LEU A 180 -43.41 12.10 -4.13
CA LEU A 180 -44.61 12.93 -4.16
C LEU A 180 -45.52 12.41 -5.27
N GLU A 181 -46.57 11.70 -4.87
CA GLU A 181 -47.47 11.02 -5.79
C GLU A 181 -48.40 12.02 -6.48
N GLY A 182 -48.54 11.87 -7.80
CA GLY A 182 -49.39 12.73 -8.62
C GLY A 182 -48.98 14.21 -8.67
N CYS A 183 -47.73 14.54 -8.30
CA CYS A 183 -47.22 15.91 -8.22
C CYS A 183 -47.27 16.66 -9.55
N VAL A 184 -47.19 15.95 -10.69
CA VAL A 184 -47.08 16.55 -12.02
C VAL A 184 -48.20 16.14 -12.97
N ASN A 185 -49.30 15.59 -12.44
CA ASN A 185 -50.44 15.13 -13.24
C ASN A 185 -51.08 16.22 -14.11
N ASP A 186 -50.98 17.48 -13.69
CA ASP A 186 -51.57 18.62 -14.40
C ASP A 186 -50.68 19.16 -15.53
N TRP A 187 -49.45 18.65 -15.69
CA TRP A 187 -48.56 19.11 -16.76
C TRP A 187 -49.10 18.75 -18.15
N PRO A 188 -49.10 19.68 -19.13
CA PRO A 188 -49.39 19.37 -20.52
C PRO A 188 -48.55 18.20 -21.07
N ALA A 189 -47.29 18.11 -20.62
CA ALA A 189 -46.37 17.02 -20.94
C ALA A 189 -46.94 15.62 -20.71
N MET A 190 -47.81 15.41 -19.71
CA MET A 190 -48.45 14.11 -19.44
C MET A 190 -49.27 13.60 -20.62
N LYS A 191 -49.74 14.51 -21.49
CA LYS A 191 -50.49 14.20 -22.72
C LYS A 191 -49.62 14.33 -23.97
N THR A 192 -48.72 15.31 -24.02
CA THR A 192 -48.01 15.72 -25.24
C THR A 192 -46.63 15.07 -25.41
N TRP A 193 -46.07 14.43 -24.38
CA TRP A 193 -44.76 13.78 -24.44
C TRP A 193 -44.89 12.27 -24.65
N SER A 194 -45.64 11.89 -25.68
CA SER A 194 -45.59 10.52 -26.21
C SER A 194 -44.41 10.38 -27.19
N ARG A 195 -43.94 9.15 -27.38
CA ARG A 195 -42.96 8.84 -28.43
C ARG A 195 -43.43 9.37 -29.80
N GLU A 196 -44.69 9.14 -30.14
CA GLU A 196 -45.27 9.57 -31.41
C GLU A 196 -45.27 11.10 -31.55
N ASP A 197 -45.61 11.83 -30.48
CA ASP A 197 -45.65 13.29 -30.49
C ASP A 197 -44.24 13.90 -30.54
N LEU A 198 -43.30 13.35 -29.76
CA LEU A 198 -41.92 13.81 -29.75
C LEU A 198 -41.24 13.55 -31.10
N LEU A 199 -41.46 12.39 -31.72
CA LEU A 199 -40.99 12.12 -33.09
C LEU A 199 -41.63 13.07 -34.11
N ARG A 200 -42.93 13.36 -33.99
CA ARG A 200 -43.61 14.31 -34.89
C ARG A 200 -43.05 15.73 -34.80
N ARG A 201 -42.69 16.18 -33.59
CA ARG A 201 -42.21 17.55 -33.32
C ARG A 201 -40.71 17.71 -33.49
N PHE A 202 -39.92 16.67 -33.20
CA PHE A 202 -38.48 16.76 -32.98
C PHE A 202 -37.67 15.59 -33.55
N ALA A 203 -38.18 14.86 -34.54
CA ALA A 203 -37.50 13.69 -35.15
C ALA A 203 -36.02 13.94 -35.50
N ASP A 204 -35.74 15.06 -36.18
CA ASP A 204 -34.41 15.44 -36.64
C ASP A 204 -33.62 16.26 -35.61
N THR A 205 -34.26 16.68 -34.52
CA THR A 205 -33.60 17.44 -33.45
C THR A 205 -32.62 16.54 -32.74
N ARG A 206 -31.39 17.04 -32.57
CA ARG A 206 -30.32 16.29 -31.92
C ARG A 206 -30.30 16.51 -30.42
N PHE A 207 -30.42 15.43 -29.65
CA PHE A 207 -30.34 15.43 -28.20
C PHE A 207 -29.05 14.75 -27.73
N ALA A 208 -28.48 15.23 -26.63
CA ALA A 208 -27.27 14.64 -26.07
C ALA A 208 -27.57 13.27 -25.42
N ALA A 209 -26.87 12.23 -25.87
CA ALA A 209 -26.87 10.89 -25.27
C ALA A 209 -25.41 10.42 -25.11
N GLY A 210 -24.94 10.37 -23.85
CA GLY A 210 -23.53 10.11 -23.57
C GLY A 210 -22.61 11.24 -24.07
N ALA A 211 -21.62 10.89 -24.88
CA ALA A 211 -20.64 11.84 -25.43
C ALA A 211 -21.04 12.42 -26.81
N CYS A 212 -22.22 12.05 -27.35
CA CYS A 212 -22.61 12.37 -28.72
C CYS A 212 -24.04 12.93 -28.78
N ASP A 213 -24.33 13.66 -29.86
CA ASP A 213 -25.63 14.25 -30.15
C ASP A 213 -26.39 13.39 -31.18
N PHE A 214 -27.50 12.78 -30.76
CA PHE A 214 -28.32 11.87 -31.55
C PHE A 214 -29.59 12.55 -32.07
N PRO A 215 -29.92 12.44 -33.37
CA PRO A 215 -31.28 12.70 -33.84
C PRO A 215 -32.27 11.82 -33.07
N LEU A 216 -33.39 12.40 -32.63
CA LEU A 216 -34.36 11.70 -31.78
C LEU A 216 -34.89 10.41 -32.44
N GLN A 217 -35.13 10.44 -33.76
CA GLN A 217 -35.56 9.28 -34.52
C GLN A 217 -34.55 8.13 -34.45
N GLU A 218 -33.26 8.42 -34.63
CA GLU A 218 -32.19 7.41 -34.59
C GLU A 218 -31.99 6.88 -33.18
N PHE A 219 -32.17 7.72 -32.15
CA PHE A 219 -32.14 7.28 -30.76
C PHE A 219 -33.27 6.28 -30.45
N TYR A 220 -34.51 6.53 -30.89
CA TYR A 220 -35.60 5.57 -30.70
C TYR A 220 -35.39 4.29 -31.51
N ALA A 221 -34.87 4.40 -32.74
CA ALA A 221 -34.52 3.22 -33.55
C ALA A 221 -33.45 2.36 -32.85
N TYR A 222 -32.45 3.00 -32.21
CA TYR A 222 -31.48 2.35 -31.34
C TYR A 222 -32.16 1.67 -30.15
N ALA A 223 -32.92 2.44 -29.37
CA ALA A 223 -33.57 1.99 -28.14
C ALA A 223 -34.42 0.73 -28.35
N ASP A 224 -35.23 0.69 -29.40
CA ASP A 224 -36.17 -0.41 -29.67
C ASP A 224 -35.48 -1.75 -29.99
N ARG A 225 -34.22 -1.72 -30.42
CA ARG A 225 -33.47 -2.91 -30.86
C ARG A 225 -32.19 -3.13 -30.04
N ASN A 226 -32.08 -2.45 -28.91
CA ASN A 226 -30.86 -2.38 -28.13
C ASN A 226 -30.55 -3.70 -27.39
N MET A 227 -29.35 -4.21 -27.59
CA MET A 227 -28.79 -5.40 -26.93
C MET A 227 -27.46 -5.10 -26.23
N ASP A 228 -27.21 -3.85 -25.86
CA ASP A 228 -25.99 -3.44 -25.16
C ASP A 228 -26.05 -3.77 -23.67
N ASP A 229 -24.87 -4.03 -23.08
CA ASP A 229 -24.70 -4.17 -21.64
C ASP A 229 -24.69 -2.80 -20.93
N VAL A 230 -24.33 -1.73 -21.64
CA VAL A 230 -24.43 -0.34 -21.19
C VAL A 230 -25.34 0.48 -22.13
N PRO A 231 -26.67 0.29 -22.08
CA PRO A 231 -27.62 1.05 -22.86
C PRO A 231 -27.44 2.58 -22.74
N MET A 232 -27.34 3.26 -23.88
CA MET A 232 -27.40 4.73 -23.88
C MET A 232 -28.81 5.23 -23.54
N PHE A 233 -28.87 6.41 -22.96
CA PHE A 233 -30.11 7.17 -22.77
C PHE A 233 -29.82 8.66 -23.00
N ILE A 234 -30.84 9.40 -23.43
CA ILE A 234 -30.76 10.85 -23.57
C ILE A 234 -30.65 11.46 -22.17
N PHE A 235 -29.66 12.31 -22.00
CA PHE A 235 -29.43 13.12 -20.80
C PHE A 235 -29.02 14.52 -21.25
N ASP A 236 -29.99 15.26 -21.80
CA ASP A 236 -29.71 16.50 -22.52
C ASP A 236 -29.99 17.73 -21.65
N LYS A 237 -28.96 18.55 -21.43
CA LYS A 237 -29.03 19.85 -20.74
C LYS A 237 -29.38 21.01 -21.68
N TYR A 238 -29.14 20.84 -22.97
CA TYR A 238 -29.35 21.86 -24.00
C TYR A 238 -30.74 21.79 -24.64
N PHE A 239 -31.60 20.86 -24.21
CA PHE A 239 -32.95 20.70 -24.75
C PHE A 239 -33.77 22.00 -24.66
N SER A 240 -33.53 22.82 -23.64
CA SER A 240 -34.15 24.14 -23.49
C SER A 240 -33.80 25.11 -24.63
N LYS A 241 -32.62 24.96 -25.25
CA LYS A 241 -32.17 25.75 -26.41
C LYS A 241 -32.59 25.09 -27.73
N ARG A 242 -32.49 23.76 -27.82
CA ARG A 242 -32.72 22.96 -29.04
C ARG A 242 -34.20 22.67 -29.32
N ALA A 243 -35.01 22.55 -28.27
CA ALA A 243 -36.42 22.19 -28.31
C ALA A 243 -37.23 23.08 -27.35
N LYS A 244 -37.17 24.41 -27.56
CA LYS A 244 -37.82 25.42 -26.70
C LYS A 244 -39.29 25.13 -26.40
N ALA A 245 -40.05 24.60 -27.36
CA ALA A 245 -41.46 24.28 -27.19
C ALA A 245 -41.74 23.19 -26.14
N LEU A 246 -40.73 22.43 -25.68
CA LEU A 246 -40.88 21.52 -24.54
C LEU A 246 -40.93 22.27 -23.20
N LEU A 247 -40.41 23.50 -23.11
CA LEU A 247 -40.47 24.32 -21.90
C LEU A 247 -41.88 24.83 -21.60
N ASP A 248 -42.73 24.91 -22.62
CA ASP A 248 -44.14 25.30 -22.46
C ASP A 248 -45.01 24.13 -21.93
N ASP A 249 -44.48 22.90 -21.99
CA ASP A 249 -45.21 21.68 -21.64
C ASP A 249 -45.06 21.29 -20.14
N TYR A 250 -44.16 21.94 -19.39
CA TYR A 250 -43.98 21.68 -17.95
C TYR A 250 -43.55 22.93 -17.18
N GLU A 251 -43.81 22.93 -15.87
CA GLU A 251 -43.39 24.02 -14.97
C GLU A 251 -42.69 23.46 -13.73
N VAL A 252 -41.84 24.26 -13.07
CA VAL A 252 -41.21 23.83 -11.82
C VAL A 252 -42.29 23.56 -10.76
N PRO A 253 -42.31 22.39 -10.11
CA PRO A 253 -43.33 22.05 -9.11
C PRO A 253 -43.42 23.08 -7.98
N ARG A 254 -44.62 23.20 -7.38
CA ARG A 254 -44.91 24.21 -6.33
C ARG A 254 -43.94 24.20 -5.15
N PHE A 255 -43.37 23.04 -4.84
CA PHE A 255 -42.40 22.85 -3.76
C PHE A 255 -41.01 23.45 -4.07
N PHE A 256 -40.68 23.77 -5.31
CA PHE A 256 -39.33 24.24 -5.69
C PHE A 256 -39.36 25.60 -6.37
N ARG A 257 -40.54 26.05 -6.82
CA ARG A 257 -40.73 27.29 -7.56
C ARG A 257 -40.30 28.51 -6.75
N GLY A 258 -39.38 29.31 -7.30
CA GLY A 258 -38.93 30.58 -6.71
C GLY A 258 -38.03 30.45 -5.48
N ARG A 259 -37.48 29.26 -5.20
CA ARG A 259 -36.67 28.99 -4.00
C ARG A 259 -35.26 28.49 -4.30
N ASP A 260 -34.85 28.61 -5.55
CA ASP A 260 -33.55 28.15 -6.01
C ASP A 260 -32.54 29.29 -5.92
N LEU A 261 -31.61 29.21 -4.97
CA LEU A 261 -30.65 30.28 -4.74
C LEU A 261 -29.73 30.54 -5.94
N PHE A 262 -29.54 29.56 -6.83
CA PHE A 262 -28.75 29.77 -8.04
C PHE A 262 -29.47 30.61 -9.10
N ASP A 263 -30.77 30.89 -8.97
CA ASP A 263 -31.46 31.87 -9.83
C ASP A 263 -30.90 33.29 -9.66
N LEU A 264 -30.30 33.60 -8.50
CA LEU A 264 -29.66 34.89 -8.24
C LEU A 264 -28.45 35.18 -9.16
N LEU A 265 -27.88 34.15 -9.78
CA LEU A 265 -26.73 34.26 -10.68
C LEU A 265 -27.11 34.62 -12.13
N GLY A 266 -28.40 34.60 -12.48
CA GLY A 266 -28.87 34.85 -13.85
C GLY A 266 -28.20 33.93 -14.88
N ASP A 267 -27.68 34.49 -15.98
CA ASP A 267 -27.05 33.74 -17.07
C ASP A 267 -25.74 33.02 -16.68
N GLN A 268 -25.16 33.36 -15.52
CA GLN A 268 -23.92 32.75 -15.02
C GLN A 268 -24.17 31.49 -14.18
N ARG A 269 -25.44 31.09 -14.05
CA ARG A 269 -25.89 29.90 -13.32
C ARG A 269 -25.36 28.60 -13.94
N PRO A 270 -24.93 27.61 -13.14
CA PRO A 270 -24.57 26.29 -13.65
C PRO A 270 -25.73 25.55 -14.33
N ASP A 271 -25.41 24.66 -15.28
CA ASP A 271 -26.35 23.72 -15.87
C ASP A 271 -27.14 22.99 -14.78
N PHE A 272 -28.47 23.01 -14.89
CA PHE A 272 -29.34 22.63 -13.77
C PHE A 272 -30.57 21.82 -14.15
N ARG A 273 -30.89 21.68 -15.45
CA ARG A 273 -32.07 20.94 -15.90
C ARG A 273 -31.70 20.02 -17.05
N TRP A 274 -32.26 18.81 -17.03
CA TRP A 274 -32.02 17.82 -18.07
C TRP A 274 -33.32 17.13 -18.47
N LEU A 275 -33.45 16.88 -19.78
CA LEU A 275 -34.43 15.96 -20.34
C LEU A 275 -33.85 14.55 -20.34
N LEU A 276 -34.60 13.60 -19.82
CA LEU A 276 -34.22 12.19 -19.78
C LEU A 276 -35.19 11.36 -20.62
N ILE A 277 -34.65 10.66 -21.62
CA ILE A 277 -35.41 9.66 -22.41
C ILE A 277 -34.57 8.40 -22.46
N GLY A 278 -35.12 7.27 -22.00
CA GLY A 278 -34.39 6.02 -21.94
C GLY A 278 -35.27 4.79 -22.07
N HIS A 279 -34.66 3.72 -22.58
CA HIS A 279 -35.26 2.38 -22.67
C HIS A 279 -35.11 1.62 -21.34
N ARG A 280 -35.83 0.53 -21.15
CA ARG A 280 -35.64 -0.42 -20.06
C ARG A 280 -34.17 -0.83 -19.91
N ARG A 281 -33.69 -1.04 -18.68
CA ARG A 281 -32.29 -1.35 -18.32
C ARG A 281 -31.30 -0.18 -18.44
N SER A 282 -31.66 0.91 -19.11
CA SER A 282 -30.86 2.14 -19.09
C SER A 282 -31.06 2.92 -17.78
N GLY A 283 -30.24 3.92 -17.55
CA GLY A 283 -30.36 4.83 -16.42
C GLY A 283 -29.01 5.26 -15.86
N SER A 284 -29.04 5.93 -14.73
CA SER A 284 -27.83 6.47 -14.10
C SER A 284 -27.22 5.46 -13.13
N LYS A 285 -25.90 5.32 -13.22
CA LYS A 285 -25.11 4.57 -12.24
C LYS A 285 -25.06 5.33 -10.91
N TRP A 286 -24.41 4.76 -9.89
CA TRP A 286 -24.28 5.41 -8.60
C TRP A 286 -23.48 6.71 -8.71
N HIS A 287 -24.10 7.81 -8.27
CA HIS A 287 -23.48 9.13 -8.26
C HIS A 287 -24.08 10.01 -7.14
N LEU A 288 -23.50 11.21 -7.01
CA LEU A 288 -23.98 12.29 -6.17
C LEU A 288 -24.32 13.48 -7.08
N ASP A 289 -25.34 14.25 -6.70
CA ASP A 289 -25.66 15.47 -7.43
C ASP A 289 -24.52 16.51 -7.34
N PRO A 290 -24.24 17.23 -8.44
CA PRO A 290 -23.17 18.20 -8.49
C PRO A 290 -23.40 19.40 -7.56
N ASN A 291 -22.30 20.08 -7.23
CA ASN A 291 -22.30 21.36 -6.51
C ASN A 291 -22.99 21.33 -5.13
N LYS A 292 -23.18 20.15 -4.52
CA LYS A 292 -23.94 19.94 -3.28
C LYS A 292 -25.38 20.46 -3.34
N THR A 293 -25.98 20.47 -4.54
CA THR A 293 -27.39 20.82 -4.73
C THR A 293 -28.33 19.68 -4.34
N CYS A 294 -29.60 20.00 -4.09
CA CYS A 294 -30.68 19.02 -4.08
C CYS A 294 -31.18 18.81 -5.51
N ALA A 295 -31.87 17.70 -5.75
CA ALA A 295 -32.47 17.42 -7.06
C ALA A 295 -33.90 16.90 -6.91
N TRP A 296 -34.68 17.06 -7.97
CA TRP A 296 -35.94 16.35 -8.13
C TRP A 296 -36.02 15.73 -9.53
N ASN A 297 -36.69 14.58 -9.63
CA ASN A 297 -36.96 13.90 -10.89
C ASN A 297 -38.47 13.65 -11.03
N ALA A 298 -39.08 14.24 -12.04
CA ALA A 298 -40.49 14.08 -12.37
C ALA A 298 -40.67 13.11 -13.53
N VAL A 299 -41.40 12.02 -13.31
CA VAL A 299 -41.62 10.97 -14.31
C VAL A 299 -42.89 11.31 -15.09
N VAL A 300 -42.74 11.56 -16.39
CA VAL A 300 -43.87 11.87 -17.29
C VAL A 300 -44.43 10.59 -17.90
N ARG A 301 -43.54 9.65 -18.26
CA ARG A 301 -43.90 8.37 -18.88
C ARG A 301 -42.95 7.27 -18.46
N GLY A 302 -43.44 6.02 -18.43
CA GLY A 302 -42.69 4.87 -17.96
C GLY A 302 -42.48 4.87 -16.44
N ARG A 303 -41.66 3.93 -15.96
CA ARG A 303 -41.35 3.76 -14.54
C ARG A 303 -39.86 3.72 -14.30
N LYS A 304 -39.46 4.32 -13.18
CA LYS A 304 -38.07 4.39 -12.73
C LYS A 304 -37.91 3.76 -11.37
N ARG A 305 -36.97 2.82 -11.26
CA ARG A 305 -36.54 2.23 -9.99
C ARG A 305 -35.41 3.05 -9.41
N TRP A 306 -35.60 3.52 -8.18
CA TRP A 306 -34.65 4.33 -7.44
C TRP A 306 -34.07 3.54 -6.28
N LEU A 307 -32.76 3.62 -6.11
CA LEU A 307 -32.07 3.20 -4.89
C LEU A 307 -31.29 4.40 -4.38
N LEU A 308 -31.51 4.76 -3.11
CA LEU A 308 -30.86 5.89 -2.47
C LEU A 308 -30.23 5.46 -1.14
N LEU A 309 -29.00 5.91 -0.92
CA LEU A 309 -28.25 5.70 0.30
C LEU A 309 -27.85 7.04 0.93
N PRO A 310 -27.89 7.14 2.27
CA PRO A 310 -27.52 8.37 2.96
C PRO A 310 -26.10 8.84 2.63
N PRO A 311 -25.82 10.15 2.79
CA PRO A 311 -24.48 10.68 2.63
C PRO A 311 -23.44 9.90 3.44
N GLY A 312 -22.32 9.55 2.81
CA GLY A 312 -21.18 8.90 3.46
C GLY A 312 -21.24 7.37 3.47
N CYS A 313 -22.28 6.78 2.89
CA CYS A 313 -22.44 5.34 2.71
C CYS A 313 -22.24 4.96 1.22
N PRO A 314 -20.99 4.87 0.72
CA PRO A 314 -20.76 4.48 -0.67
C PRO A 314 -21.28 3.05 -0.93
N PRO A 315 -22.05 2.81 -2.00
CA PRO A 315 -22.59 1.49 -2.32
C PRO A 315 -21.49 0.42 -2.52
N PRO A 316 -21.77 -0.88 -2.30
CA PRO A 316 -20.80 -1.94 -2.57
C PRO A 316 -20.36 -1.93 -4.04
N GLY A 317 -19.08 -2.18 -4.30
CA GLY A 317 -18.49 -2.09 -5.64
C GLY A 317 -18.28 -0.67 -6.18
N VAL A 318 -18.67 0.37 -5.42
CA VAL A 318 -18.51 1.79 -5.78
C VAL A 318 -17.41 2.40 -4.90
N HIS A 319 -16.34 2.89 -5.54
CA HIS A 319 -15.15 3.38 -4.87
C HIS A 319 -14.85 4.82 -5.32
N PRO A 320 -15.27 5.84 -4.54
CA PRO A 320 -14.89 7.22 -4.79
C PRO A 320 -13.40 7.46 -4.50
N SER A 321 -12.76 8.33 -5.27
CA SER A 321 -11.42 8.85 -5.03
C SER A 321 -11.38 9.66 -3.72
N LYS A 322 -10.18 9.93 -3.19
CA LYS A 322 -10.02 10.59 -1.88
C LYS A 322 -10.54 12.03 -1.85
N ASP A 323 -10.48 12.70 -2.98
CA ASP A 323 -11.03 14.03 -3.21
C ASP A 323 -12.51 14.01 -3.62
N GLY A 324 -13.07 12.82 -3.91
CA GLY A 324 -14.46 12.62 -4.33
C GLY A 324 -14.76 13.01 -5.78
N ALA A 325 -13.74 13.29 -6.59
CA ALA A 325 -13.90 13.72 -7.98
C ALA A 325 -14.15 12.55 -8.95
N GLU A 326 -13.54 11.39 -8.71
CA GLU A 326 -13.68 10.20 -9.56
C GLU A 326 -14.36 9.07 -8.79
N VAL A 327 -15.20 8.29 -9.48
CA VAL A 327 -15.90 7.14 -8.89
C VAL A 327 -15.64 5.90 -9.74
N THR A 328 -14.88 4.96 -9.19
CA THR A 328 -14.67 3.64 -9.82
C THR A 328 -15.85 2.74 -9.47
N GLN A 329 -16.55 2.22 -10.47
CA GLN A 329 -17.72 1.35 -10.29
C GLN A 329 -17.88 0.40 -11.48
N PRO A 330 -18.75 -0.64 -11.40
CA PRO A 330 -19.03 -1.53 -12.53
C PRO A 330 -19.39 -0.79 -13.82
N LEU A 331 -19.05 -1.39 -14.96
CA LEU A 331 -19.25 -0.76 -16.27
C LEU A 331 -20.73 -0.73 -16.66
N SER A 332 -21.50 -1.73 -16.23
CA SER A 332 -22.95 -1.80 -16.46
C SER A 332 -23.75 -1.65 -15.16
N LEU A 333 -24.92 -1.03 -15.26
CA LEU A 333 -25.88 -0.99 -14.16
C LEU A 333 -26.38 -2.40 -13.81
N LEU A 334 -26.62 -3.26 -14.82
CA LEU A 334 -27.04 -4.65 -14.58
C LEU A 334 -25.92 -5.50 -13.98
N GLU A 335 -24.66 -5.24 -14.32
CA GLU A 335 -23.52 -5.85 -13.63
C GLU A 335 -23.55 -5.50 -12.13
N TRP A 336 -23.90 -4.27 -11.78
CA TRP A 336 -24.02 -3.89 -10.38
C TRP A 336 -25.19 -4.60 -9.68
N PHE A 337 -26.38 -4.58 -10.27
CA PHE A 337 -27.57 -5.25 -9.69
C PHE A 337 -27.34 -6.76 -9.52
N ALA A 338 -26.74 -7.42 -10.51
CA ALA A 338 -26.50 -8.86 -10.47
C ALA A 338 -25.50 -9.29 -9.39
N ASN A 339 -24.49 -8.46 -9.08
CA ASN A 339 -23.39 -8.85 -8.20
C ASN A 339 -23.47 -8.23 -6.79
N PHE A 340 -23.99 -7.01 -6.65
CA PHE A 340 -23.85 -6.21 -5.42
C PHE A 340 -25.17 -5.87 -4.73
N TYR A 341 -26.33 -6.03 -5.38
CA TYR A 341 -27.62 -5.68 -4.77
C TYR A 341 -27.94 -6.51 -3.52
N GLU A 342 -27.69 -7.82 -3.55
CA GLU A 342 -27.86 -8.70 -2.37
C GLU A 342 -26.83 -8.40 -1.27
N GLU A 343 -25.62 -8.00 -1.63
CA GLU A 343 -24.59 -7.57 -0.68
C GLU A 343 -25.04 -6.28 0.03
N LEU A 344 -25.60 -5.33 -0.71
CA LEU A 344 -26.16 -4.10 -0.15
C LEU A 344 -27.27 -4.40 0.85
N LYS A 345 -28.23 -5.27 0.52
CA LYS A 345 -29.30 -5.68 1.45
C LYS A 345 -28.74 -6.25 2.75
N ARG A 346 -27.65 -7.03 2.69
CA ARG A 346 -26.98 -7.56 3.90
C ARG A 346 -26.30 -6.46 4.71
N HIS A 347 -25.66 -5.48 4.07
CA HIS A 347 -25.04 -4.36 4.77
C HIS A 347 -26.07 -3.50 5.51
N VAL A 348 -27.22 -3.23 4.88
CA VAL A 348 -28.35 -2.53 5.49
C VAL A 348 -28.88 -3.27 6.71
N GLN A 349 -28.97 -4.60 6.65
CA GLN A 349 -29.38 -5.43 7.80
C GLN A 349 -28.39 -5.39 8.97
N LEU A 350 -27.09 -5.23 8.68
CA LEU A 350 -26.02 -5.27 9.69
C LEU A 350 -25.68 -3.89 10.28
N ASN A 351 -26.00 -2.81 9.58
CA ASN A 351 -25.68 -1.45 9.98
C ASN A 351 -26.90 -0.53 9.83
N SER A 352 -27.48 -0.14 10.96
CA SER A 352 -28.65 0.75 11.00
C SER A 352 -28.38 2.15 10.45
N ALA A 353 -27.12 2.56 10.24
CA ALA A 353 -26.78 3.82 9.57
C ALA A 353 -26.94 3.75 8.05
N TRP A 354 -26.96 2.55 7.47
CA TRP A 354 -27.19 2.33 6.04
C TRP A 354 -28.68 2.16 5.81
N GLU A 355 -29.42 3.27 5.80
CA GLU A 355 -30.85 3.26 5.52
C GLU A 355 -31.10 3.27 4.01
N LEU A 356 -31.19 2.09 3.39
CA LEU A 356 -31.55 1.98 1.98
C LEU A 356 -33.01 2.40 1.76
N LYS A 357 -33.19 3.48 1.02
CA LYS A 357 -34.48 3.90 0.48
C LYS A 357 -34.57 3.44 -0.97
N GLU A 358 -35.43 2.47 -1.25
CA GLU A 358 -35.66 1.97 -2.61
C GLU A 358 -37.14 1.95 -2.95
N GLY A 359 -37.48 2.22 -4.21
CA GLY A 359 -38.88 2.31 -4.63
C GLY A 359 -39.02 2.63 -6.11
N THR A 360 -40.23 2.47 -6.65
CA THR A 360 -40.52 2.62 -8.08
C THR A 360 -41.43 3.81 -8.35
N CYS A 361 -40.92 4.87 -8.98
CA CYS A 361 -41.70 6.04 -9.38
C CYS A 361 -42.40 5.78 -10.73
N GLY A 362 -43.70 6.06 -10.80
CA GLY A 362 -44.50 5.94 -12.02
C GLY A 362 -44.85 7.29 -12.65
N PRO A 363 -45.59 7.28 -13.77
CA PRO A 363 -46.05 8.51 -14.43
C PRO A 363 -46.85 9.39 -13.48
N GLY A 364 -46.50 10.68 -13.42
CA GLY A 364 -47.13 11.65 -12.52
C GLY A 364 -46.42 11.83 -11.18
N ASP A 365 -45.55 10.88 -10.80
CA ASP A 365 -44.79 10.94 -9.55
C ASP A 365 -43.54 11.80 -9.70
N LEU A 366 -43.14 12.43 -8.59
CA LEU A 366 -41.88 13.13 -8.45
C LEU A 366 -41.08 12.56 -7.28
N VAL A 367 -39.81 12.23 -7.49
CA VAL A 367 -38.89 11.90 -6.39
C VAL A 367 -38.03 13.12 -6.03
N PHE A 368 -37.95 13.41 -4.74
CA PHE A 368 -37.06 14.41 -4.17
C PHE A 368 -35.80 13.75 -3.63
N ILE A 369 -34.63 14.24 -4.05
CA ILE A 369 -33.31 13.76 -3.66
C ILE A 369 -32.61 14.89 -2.88
N PRO A 370 -32.39 14.71 -1.58
CA PRO A 370 -31.67 15.70 -0.77
C PRO A 370 -30.18 15.73 -1.11
N SER A 371 -29.54 16.87 -0.84
CA SER A 371 -28.10 17.06 -1.08
C SER A 371 -27.24 15.95 -0.45
N GLY A 372 -26.31 15.43 -1.24
CA GLY A 372 -25.28 14.48 -0.81
C GLY A 372 -25.71 13.02 -0.69
N TRP A 373 -26.93 12.66 -1.10
CA TRP A 373 -27.39 11.27 -1.15
C TRP A 373 -26.83 10.53 -2.36
N TRP A 374 -26.26 9.35 -2.12
CA TRP A 374 -25.86 8.42 -3.18
C TRP A 374 -27.13 7.88 -3.83
N HIS A 375 -27.22 7.91 -5.15
CA HIS A 375 -28.36 7.34 -5.84
C HIS A 375 -28.00 6.73 -7.19
N CYS A 376 -28.75 5.69 -7.58
CA CYS A 376 -28.75 5.13 -8.93
C CYS A 376 -30.19 4.90 -9.40
N VAL A 377 -30.38 4.91 -10.71
CA VAL A 377 -31.70 4.83 -11.33
C VAL A 377 -31.70 3.79 -12.44
N LEU A 378 -32.70 2.91 -12.42
CA LEU A 378 -32.92 1.90 -13.45
C LEU A 378 -34.29 2.12 -14.09
N ASN A 379 -34.31 2.36 -15.40
CA ASN A 379 -35.54 2.46 -16.18
C ASN A 379 -36.16 1.06 -16.36
N LEU A 380 -37.46 0.93 -16.12
CA LEU A 380 -38.17 -0.36 -16.14
C LEU A 380 -38.98 -0.58 -17.42
N ASP A 381 -39.31 0.50 -18.14
CA ASP A 381 -40.13 0.46 -19.35
C ASP A 381 -39.34 1.02 -20.55
N ASP A 382 -39.69 0.58 -21.76
CA ASP A 382 -38.96 0.87 -23.00
C ASP A 382 -39.10 2.33 -23.47
N ASP A 383 -40.04 3.07 -22.89
CA ASP A 383 -40.36 4.46 -23.21
C ASP A 383 -40.47 5.26 -21.91
N THR A 384 -39.32 5.44 -21.23
CA THR A 384 -39.25 6.17 -19.96
C THR A 384 -38.80 7.61 -20.20
N ILE A 385 -39.66 8.57 -19.89
CA ILE A 385 -39.44 10.01 -20.08
C ILE A 385 -39.56 10.73 -18.74
N ALA A 386 -38.58 11.56 -18.42
CA ALA A 386 -38.59 12.35 -17.20
C ALA A 386 -37.84 13.68 -17.37
N VAL A 387 -38.14 14.62 -16.48
CA VAL A 387 -37.36 15.85 -16.31
C VAL A 387 -36.68 15.79 -14.94
N THR A 388 -35.39 16.13 -14.91
CA THR A 388 -34.66 16.29 -13.66
C THR A 388 -34.14 17.71 -13.55
N GLN A 389 -34.18 18.26 -12.34
CA GLN A 389 -33.62 19.58 -12.09
C GLN A 389 -32.91 19.61 -10.74
N ASN A 390 -31.76 20.25 -10.73
CA ASN A 390 -31.01 20.57 -9.53
C ASN A 390 -31.41 21.97 -9.07
N TYR A 391 -31.56 22.13 -7.76
CA TYR A 391 -31.84 23.42 -7.16
C TYR A 391 -31.01 23.63 -5.89
N ALA A 392 -30.57 24.86 -5.69
CA ALA A 392 -29.83 25.27 -4.51
C ALA A 392 -30.82 25.63 -3.40
N SER A 393 -31.05 24.70 -2.49
CA SER A 393 -31.97 24.88 -1.35
C SER A 393 -31.43 25.92 -0.36
N GLU A 394 -32.32 26.76 0.16
CA GLU A 394 -32.04 27.64 1.29
C GLU A 394 -31.58 26.87 2.53
N THR A 395 -32.13 25.67 2.75
CA THR A 395 -31.81 24.84 3.92
C THR A 395 -30.42 24.19 3.87
N HIS A 396 -29.79 24.15 2.69
CA HIS A 396 -28.46 23.57 2.46
C HIS A 396 -27.44 24.60 1.95
N VAL A 397 -27.76 25.90 2.08
CA VAL A 397 -26.94 27.00 1.54
C VAL A 397 -25.50 26.95 2.03
N HIS A 398 -25.26 26.53 3.28
CA HIS A 398 -23.92 26.45 3.83
C HIS A 398 -23.07 25.37 3.15
N GLY A 399 -23.62 24.17 2.95
CA GLY A 399 -22.95 23.08 2.25
C GLY A 399 -22.58 23.45 0.81
N ILE A 400 -23.43 24.24 0.15
CA ILE A 400 -23.20 24.77 -1.20
C ILE A 400 -22.06 25.79 -1.18
N ARG A 401 -22.12 26.81 -0.30
CA ARG A 401 -21.07 27.84 -0.17
C ARG A 401 -19.70 27.24 0.11
N ARG A 402 -19.65 26.28 1.04
CA ARG A 402 -18.43 25.54 1.38
C ARG A 402 -17.89 24.75 0.19
N PHE A 403 -18.75 24.04 -0.55
CA PHE A 403 -18.33 23.29 -1.73
C PHE A 403 -17.78 24.22 -2.82
N LEU A 404 -18.47 25.31 -3.14
CA LEU A 404 -18.05 26.26 -4.17
C LEU A 404 -16.72 26.94 -3.84
N SER A 405 -16.44 27.17 -2.56
CA SER A 405 -15.21 27.81 -2.09
C SER A 405 -14.03 26.84 -1.94
N GLU A 406 -14.24 25.67 -1.33
CA GLU A 406 -13.20 24.68 -1.02
C GLU A 406 -12.86 23.75 -2.20
N LYS A 407 -13.81 23.53 -3.13
CA LYS A 407 -13.70 22.54 -4.23
C LYS A 407 -13.96 23.15 -5.61
N LYS A 408 -13.32 24.28 -5.89
CA LYS A 408 -13.49 25.07 -7.14
C LYS A 408 -13.25 24.28 -8.42
N ASP A 409 -12.31 23.33 -8.38
CA ASP A 409 -11.93 22.43 -9.47
C ASP A 409 -13.03 21.41 -9.81
N GLN A 410 -13.83 21.02 -8.81
CA GLN A 410 -14.90 20.02 -8.90
C GLN A 410 -16.28 20.62 -9.21
N VAL A 411 -16.38 21.94 -9.32
CA VAL A 411 -17.62 22.62 -9.73
C VAL A 411 -17.93 22.26 -11.18
N SER A 412 -19.15 21.77 -11.42
CA SER A 412 -19.61 21.34 -12.74
C SER A 412 -20.74 22.22 -13.27
N GLY A 413 -20.95 22.21 -14.58
CA GLY A 413 -22.06 22.90 -15.23
C GLY A 413 -21.79 24.37 -15.57
N THR A 414 -20.56 24.87 -15.40
CA THR A 414 -20.18 26.23 -15.83
C THR A 414 -18.72 26.27 -16.30
N PRO A 415 -18.39 27.02 -17.37
CA PRO A 415 -17.01 27.20 -17.82
C PRO A 415 -16.19 28.08 -16.85
N GLU A 416 -16.83 28.98 -16.10
CA GLU A 416 -16.18 29.94 -15.19
C GLU A 416 -16.21 29.47 -13.73
N ARG A 417 -15.92 28.17 -13.53
CA ARG A 417 -16.02 27.49 -12.21
C ARG A 417 -15.26 28.17 -11.06
N GLU A 418 -14.12 28.79 -11.33
CA GLU A 418 -13.29 29.42 -10.30
C GLU A 418 -13.89 30.72 -9.72
N LEU A 419 -14.70 31.42 -10.51
CA LEU A 419 -15.31 32.70 -10.17
C LEU A 419 -16.71 32.53 -9.54
N LEU A 420 -17.30 31.35 -9.66
CA LEU A 420 -18.68 31.08 -9.24
C LEU A 420 -18.90 31.32 -7.75
N SER A 421 -17.94 30.96 -6.90
CA SER A 421 -18.02 31.16 -5.45
C SER A 421 -18.15 32.64 -5.07
N GLY A 422 -17.31 33.52 -5.63
CA GLY A 422 -17.36 34.95 -5.33
C GLY A 422 -18.66 35.59 -5.82
N ARG A 423 -19.07 35.26 -7.06
CA ARG A 423 -20.33 35.75 -7.65
C ARG A 423 -21.56 35.31 -6.86
N PHE A 424 -21.56 34.08 -6.37
CA PHE A 424 -22.67 33.57 -5.56
C PHE A 424 -22.76 34.27 -4.19
N GLU A 425 -21.62 34.52 -3.52
CA GLU A 425 -21.59 35.28 -2.26
C GLU A 425 -22.08 36.72 -2.45
N GLU A 426 -21.65 37.40 -3.52
CA GLU A 426 -22.10 38.77 -3.84
C GLU A 426 -23.60 38.83 -4.13
N ALA A 427 -24.11 37.89 -4.93
CA ALA A 427 -25.52 37.81 -5.27
C ALA A 427 -26.38 37.51 -4.03
N LEU A 428 -25.91 36.60 -3.16
CA LEU A 428 -26.58 36.25 -1.91
C LEU A 428 -26.58 37.43 -0.93
N ALA A 429 -25.48 38.17 -0.80
CA ALA A 429 -25.37 39.35 0.05
C ALA A 429 -26.34 40.46 -0.35
N LYS A 430 -26.58 40.62 -1.65
CA LYS A 430 -27.49 41.64 -2.17
C LYS A 430 -28.96 41.26 -1.99
N ALA A 431 -29.32 40.00 -2.22
CA ALA A 431 -30.72 39.57 -2.30
C ALA A 431 -31.26 38.97 -0.99
N ARG A 432 -30.43 38.21 -0.26
CA ARG A 432 -30.80 37.46 0.95
C ARG A 432 -29.70 37.53 2.01
N PRO A 433 -29.40 38.74 2.55
CA PRO A 433 -28.37 38.92 3.58
C PRO A 433 -28.69 38.18 4.89
N ASP A 434 -29.96 37.82 5.12
CA ASP A 434 -30.42 36.98 6.22
C ASP A 434 -29.73 35.61 6.22
N LEU A 435 -29.59 34.97 5.06
CA LEU A 435 -28.96 33.64 4.92
C LEU A 435 -27.43 33.67 5.04
N LEU A 436 -26.80 34.85 5.02
CA LEU A 436 -25.38 35.03 5.32
C LEU A 436 -25.11 35.13 6.83
N ALA A 437 -26.10 35.63 7.59
CA ALA A 437 -26.00 35.87 9.02
C ALA A 437 -26.37 34.64 9.87
N GLU A 438 -27.09 33.68 9.30
CA GLU A 438 -27.38 32.40 9.96
C GLU A 438 -26.11 31.56 10.15
N SER A 439 -25.76 31.28 11.41
CA SER A 439 -24.70 30.32 11.77
C SER A 439 -25.13 28.89 11.42
N GLU A 440 -24.20 28.05 10.96
CA GLU A 440 -24.43 26.63 10.66
C GLU A 440 -25.39 25.97 11.67
N SER A 441 -26.47 25.37 11.18
CA SER A 441 -27.36 24.63 12.08
C SER A 441 -26.59 23.43 12.66
N PRO A 442 -26.74 23.11 13.97
CA PRO A 442 -26.04 21.98 14.59
C PRO A 442 -26.31 20.63 13.91
N ALA A 443 -27.41 20.52 13.14
CA ALA A 443 -27.78 19.34 12.38
C ALA A 443 -26.94 19.13 11.11
N GLU A 444 -26.46 20.20 10.46
CA GLU A 444 -25.60 20.12 9.28
C GLU A 444 -24.14 19.80 9.64
N GLU A 445 -23.60 20.38 10.72
CA GLU A 445 -22.29 19.99 11.27
C GLU A 445 -22.26 18.51 11.65
N ALA A 446 -23.35 18.00 12.27
CA ALA A 446 -23.47 16.60 12.65
C ALA A 446 -23.52 15.65 11.43
N LYS A 447 -24.24 16.03 10.37
CA LYS A 447 -24.34 15.26 9.10
C LYS A 447 -23.03 15.28 8.31
N THR A 448 -22.32 16.41 8.27
CA THR A 448 -21.03 16.55 7.56
C THR A 448 -19.89 15.82 8.30
N GLY A 449 -19.90 15.86 9.64
CA GLY A 449 -19.00 15.04 10.46
C GLY A 449 -19.35 13.54 10.43
N ALA A 450 -20.62 13.17 10.30
CA ALA A 450 -21.05 11.78 10.07
C ALA A 450 -20.63 11.29 8.68
N PHE A 451 -20.70 12.12 7.63
CA PHE A 451 -20.21 11.83 6.28
C PHE A 451 -18.72 11.49 6.27
N GLN A 452 -17.88 12.30 6.92
CA GLN A 452 -16.43 12.04 7.02
C GLN A 452 -16.11 10.77 7.83
N ARG A 453 -16.87 10.50 8.90
CA ARG A 453 -16.72 9.29 9.73
C ARG A 453 -17.24 8.03 9.03
N ALA A 454 -18.34 8.12 8.29
CA ALA A 454 -18.92 7.02 7.52
C ALA A 454 -18.06 6.69 6.29
N MET A 455 -17.48 7.67 5.60
CA MET A 455 -16.47 7.43 4.54
C MET A 455 -15.22 6.74 5.12
N ALA A 456 -14.71 7.20 6.26
CA ALA A 456 -13.58 6.56 6.93
C ALA A 456 -13.89 5.12 7.40
N THR A 457 -15.14 4.86 7.79
CA THR A 457 -15.61 3.53 8.25
C THR A 457 -15.91 2.60 7.08
N ALA A 458 -16.53 3.08 5.99
CA ALA A 458 -16.76 2.32 4.77
C ALA A 458 -15.46 1.95 4.06
N MET A 459 -14.45 2.85 4.06
CA MET A 459 -13.08 2.54 3.62
C MET A 459 -12.35 1.53 4.53
N SER A 460 -12.80 1.35 5.77
CA SER A 460 -12.30 0.33 6.70
C SER A 460 -13.05 -1.00 6.61
N LEU A 461 -14.26 -1.02 6.04
CA LEU A 461 -15.12 -2.21 5.90
C LEU A 461 -14.95 -2.93 4.55
N ALA A 462 -14.21 -2.34 3.60
CA ALA A 462 -13.83 -2.98 2.33
C ALA A 462 -12.53 -3.83 2.43
N ASP A 463 -12.23 -4.35 3.63
CA ASP A 463 -11.20 -5.37 3.87
C ASP A 463 -11.89 -6.74 3.94
N PRO A 464 -11.63 -7.68 3.00
CA PRO A 464 -12.22 -9.02 3.03
C PRO A 464 -11.77 -9.92 4.20
N SER A 465 -11.13 -9.38 5.25
CA SER A 465 -10.50 -10.18 6.31
C SER A 465 -10.84 -9.81 7.76
N ALA A 466 -12.04 -9.27 8.05
CA ALA A 466 -12.46 -9.00 9.43
C ALA A 466 -13.71 -9.78 9.88
N ASP A 467 -13.48 -10.85 10.67
CA ASP A 467 -14.46 -11.54 11.51
C ASP A 467 -15.01 -10.64 12.64
N ARG A 468 -16.28 -10.86 13.00
CA ARG A 468 -17.14 -10.09 13.93
C ARG A 468 -16.68 -10.01 15.40
N ALA A 469 -16.96 -8.89 16.09
CA ALA A 469 -17.36 -8.83 17.51
C ALA A 469 -18.13 -7.51 17.86
N PRO A 470 -19.13 -7.49 18.78
CA PRO A 470 -20.03 -6.35 19.02
C PRO A 470 -19.56 -5.34 20.11
N PRO A 471 -20.07 -4.08 20.15
CA PRO A 471 -19.67 -3.07 21.14
C PRO A 471 -20.49 -3.11 22.45
N ARG A 472 -19.89 -2.69 23.57
CA ARG A 472 -20.56 -2.42 24.87
C ARG A 472 -20.44 -0.94 25.24
N ALA A 473 -21.48 -0.42 25.90
CA ALA A 473 -21.66 0.96 26.33
C ALA A 473 -20.71 1.43 27.44
N GLY A 474 -20.26 2.69 27.34
CA GLY A 474 -19.68 3.48 28.43
C GLY A 474 -18.43 4.28 28.03
N ASP A 475 -18.56 5.59 27.82
CA ASP A 475 -17.46 6.57 27.88
C ASP A 475 -18.02 8.02 28.00
N CYS A 476 -18.00 8.62 29.22
CA CYS A 476 -18.16 10.08 29.46
C CYS A 476 -17.56 10.48 30.84
N ALA A 477 -16.95 11.68 30.98
CA ALA A 477 -16.36 12.18 32.24
C ALA A 477 -16.49 13.73 32.47
N TRP A 478 -17.13 14.09 33.60
CA TRP A 478 -17.18 15.27 34.53
C TRP A 478 -16.74 16.72 34.15
N HIS A 479 -17.56 17.74 34.52
CA HIS A 479 -17.30 19.21 34.42
C HIS A 479 -17.42 19.94 35.78
N MET A 480 -16.85 21.15 35.91
CA MET A 480 -16.86 22.00 37.13
C MET A 480 -17.46 23.39 36.85
N LEU A 481 -18.38 23.87 37.69
CA LEU A 481 -19.00 25.20 37.60
C LEU A 481 -18.98 25.85 39.01
N ASP A 482 -18.66 27.14 39.10
CA ASP A 482 -18.60 27.93 40.35
C ASP A 482 -17.86 27.27 41.53
N GLY A 483 -16.75 26.59 41.23
CA GLY A 483 -15.90 25.97 42.24
C GLY A 483 -16.44 24.66 42.85
N LYS A 484 -17.44 24.00 42.24
CA LYS A 484 -17.90 22.63 42.63
C LYS A 484 -18.02 21.66 41.44
N TRP A 485 -17.79 20.37 41.70
CA TRP A 485 -17.82 19.27 40.72
C TRP A 485 -19.22 18.61 40.63
N LEU A 486 -19.75 18.40 39.41
CA LEU A 486 -21.11 17.88 39.16
C LEU A 486 -21.11 16.48 38.53
N SER A 487 -22.13 15.66 38.87
CA SER A 487 -22.24 14.26 38.45
C SER A 487 -22.89 14.00 37.09
N PRO A 488 -22.62 12.85 36.42
CA PRO A 488 -23.08 12.55 35.06
C PRO A 488 -24.60 12.61 34.83
N ARG A 489 -25.41 12.55 35.89
CA ARG A 489 -26.88 12.70 35.80
C ARG A 489 -27.35 14.15 35.82
N GLN A 490 -26.47 15.09 36.16
CA GLN A 490 -26.76 16.52 36.30
C GLN A 490 -26.25 17.35 35.10
N CYS A 491 -25.60 16.71 34.11
CA CYS A 491 -25.01 17.36 32.93
C CYS A 491 -25.94 17.34 31.71
N VAL A 492 -27.18 17.83 31.85
CA VAL A 492 -28.08 18.06 30.70
C VAL A 492 -28.26 19.56 30.54
N GLY A 493 -27.71 20.15 29.46
CA GLY A 493 -28.10 21.49 28.99
C GLY A 493 -27.11 22.65 29.14
N VAL A 494 -25.78 22.47 29.11
CA VAL A 494 -24.82 23.61 29.09
C VAL A 494 -24.07 23.69 27.75
N PRO A 495 -24.10 24.85 27.04
CA PRO A 495 -23.45 25.01 25.73
C PRO A 495 -21.95 25.34 25.86
N PRO A 496 -21.09 24.87 24.94
CA PRO A 496 -19.65 25.13 24.97
C PRO A 496 -19.30 26.47 24.32
N ARG A 497 -18.53 27.34 25.00
CA ARG A 497 -17.95 28.56 24.44
C ARG A 497 -16.45 28.66 24.78
N TYR A 498 -15.68 29.03 23.74
CA TYR A 498 -14.26 29.46 23.69
C TYR A 498 -13.14 28.40 23.74
N LEU A 499 -12.38 28.29 22.64
CA LEU A 499 -10.99 27.81 22.61
C LEU A 499 -10.14 28.67 21.65
N LEU A 500 -9.24 29.48 22.22
CA LEU A 500 -8.13 30.20 21.57
C LEU A 500 -6.77 29.55 21.97
N PRO A 501 -5.65 29.85 21.28
CA PRO A 501 -4.43 29.04 21.27
C PRO A 501 -3.32 29.60 22.18
N GLY A 502 -3.25 29.19 23.45
CA GLY A 502 -2.10 29.47 24.33
C GLY A 502 -1.19 28.25 24.50
N LYS A 503 0.15 28.47 24.54
CA LYS A 503 1.17 27.42 24.74
C LYS A 503 1.37 27.02 26.21
N PHE A 504 1.15 27.96 27.14
CA PHE A 504 1.26 27.74 28.59
C PHE A 504 -0.03 28.18 29.31
N PHE A 505 -0.20 27.80 30.58
CA PHE A 505 -1.34 28.14 31.44
C PHE A 505 -0.85 28.66 32.79
N ALA A 506 -1.50 29.67 33.36
CA ALA A 506 -1.22 30.14 34.72
C ALA A 506 -2.41 29.89 35.65
N ARG A 507 -2.15 29.46 36.90
CA ARG A 507 -3.17 29.40 37.96
C ARG A 507 -2.56 29.39 39.36
N ARG A 508 -3.39 29.63 40.38
CA ARG A 508 -3.06 29.33 41.78
C ARG A 508 -3.35 27.87 42.13
N ALA A 509 -2.47 27.24 42.89
CA ALA A 509 -2.64 25.87 43.37
C ALA A 509 -3.78 25.79 44.39
N GLN A 510 -4.79 24.96 44.15
CA GLN A 510 -5.99 24.86 45.00
C GLN A 510 -5.86 23.79 46.11
N SER A 511 -4.84 22.95 46.09
CA SER A 511 -4.61 21.93 47.13
C SER A 511 -3.13 21.55 47.25
N ARG A 512 -2.73 21.06 48.43
CA ARG A 512 -1.37 20.51 48.68
C ARG A 512 -1.14 19.12 48.07
N SER A 513 -2.12 18.54 47.37
CA SER A 513 -2.00 17.19 46.79
C SER A 513 -1.39 17.19 45.39
N HIS A 514 -1.30 18.34 44.72
CA HIS A 514 -0.67 18.46 43.41
C HIS A 514 0.86 18.59 43.53
N VAL A 515 1.59 17.92 42.63
CA VAL A 515 3.06 17.90 42.57
C VAL A 515 3.57 18.56 41.31
N CYS A 516 4.66 19.32 41.46
CA CYS A 516 5.34 19.99 40.35
C CYS A 516 5.95 18.96 39.40
N GLY A 517 5.60 19.01 38.12
CA GLY A 517 6.05 18.05 37.12
C GLY A 517 7.53 18.10 36.72
N ARG A 518 8.26 19.13 37.17
CA ARG A 518 9.72 19.24 36.99
C ARG A 518 10.52 18.75 38.20
N CYS A 519 10.23 19.23 39.41
CA CYS A 519 10.99 18.90 40.62
C CYS A 519 10.33 17.86 41.56
N GLY A 520 9.08 17.46 41.29
CA GLY A 520 8.37 16.45 42.09
C GLY A 520 7.86 16.91 43.46
N ARG A 521 8.15 18.14 43.90
CA ARG A 521 7.69 18.68 45.20
C ARG A 521 6.23 19.14 45.13
N LYS A 522 5.52 19.06 46.27
CA LYS A 522 4.12 19.48 46.40
C LYS A 522 3.99 21.02 46.35
N PHE A 523 2.88 21.51 45.80
CA PHE A 523 2.56 22.93 45.82
C PHE A 523 1.97 23.36 47.16
N ASP A 524 2.32 24.55 47.64
CA ASP A 524 1.57 25.21 48.69
C ASP A 524 0.24 25.76 48.16
N VAL A 525 -0.79 25.75 49.01
CA VAL A 525 -2.12 26.27 48.65
C VAL A 525 -2.00 27.76 48.35
N ASN A 526 -2.65 28.20 47.28
CA ASN A 526 -2.62 29.54 46.71
C ASN A 526 -1.30 29.97 46.05
N LEU A 527 -0.30 29.09 45.94
CA LEU A 527 0.94 29.40 45.22
C LEU A 527 0.70 29.50 43.70
N MET A 528 1.32 30.47 43.04
CA MET A 528 1.26 30.60 41.56
C MET A 528 2.00 29.44 40.88
N THR A 529 1.40 28.91 39.82
CA THR A 529 1.92 27.77 39.06
C THR A 529 1.72 28.00 37.56
N ILE A 530 2.67 27.51 36.77
CA ILE A 530 2.65 27.57 35.31
C ILE A 530 2.64 26.14 34.77
N GLY A 531 1.73 25.83 33.86
CA GLY A 531 1.60 24.51 33.25
C GLY A 531 1.62 24.56 31.72
N TYR A 532 1.98 23.47 31.08
CA TYR A 532 1.87 23.31 29.63
C TYR A 532 0.96 22.11 29.31
N PRO A 533 0.24 22.13 28.18
CA PRO A 533 -0.68 21.05 27.81
C PRO A 533 0.10 19.79 27.45
N THR A 534 -0.33 18.63 27.96
CA THR A 534 0.19 17.32 27.52
C THR A 534 -0.89 16.53 26.79
N THR A 535 -0.47 15.77 25.77
CA THR A 535 -1.34 14.89 24.99
C THR A 535 -1.56 13.58 25.75
N GLY A 536 -2.83 13.20 25.91
CA GLY A 536 -3.19 11.92 26.52
C GLY A 536 -2.77 10.73 25.65
N ALA A 537 -2.65 9.55 26.26
CA ALA A 537 -2.16 8.32 25.63
C ALA A 537 -3.00 7.77 24.44
N ARG A 538 -4.09 8.46 24.05
CA ARG A 538 -4.95 8.14 22.89
C ARG A 538 -4.93 9.22 21.79
N GLY A 539 -4.12 10.27 21.93
CA GLY A 539 -3.98 11.32 20.92
C GLY A 539 -5.01 12.46 20.99
N ASP A 540 -6.01 12.38 21.87
CA ASP A 540 -6.91 13.52 22.12
C ASP A 540 -6.20 14.61 22.94
N ARG A 541 -6.21 15.84 22.42
CA ARG A 541 -5.79 17.04 23.15
C ARG A 541 -6.92 17.45 24.10
N ASN A 542 -7.03 16.82 25.27
CA ASN A 542 -7.80 17.40 26.37
C ASN A 542 -7.14 17.19 27.75
N ALA A 543 -6.84 18.34 28.37
CA ALA A 543 -6.84 18.67 29.80
C ALA A 543 -6.00 17.85 30.81
N THR A 544 -4.78 17.42 30.46
CA THR A 544 -3.76 17.21 31.50
C THR A 544 -2.62 18.20 31.29
N ALA A 545 -2.61 19.26 32.11
CA ALA A 545 -1.48 20.19 32.18
C ALA A 545 -0.49 19.68 33.24
N VAL A 546 0.79 19.65 32.88
CA VAL A 546 1.86 19.39 33.85
C VAL A 546 2.18 20.72 34.52
N TRP A 547 1.67 20.91 35.74
CA TRP A 547 1.89 22.13 36.52
C TRP A 547 3.29 22.15 37.12
N MET A 548 3.92 23.32 37.13
CA MET A 548 5.25 23.55 37.69
C MET A 548 5.25 24.77 38.62
N HIS A 549 6.20 24.82 39.56
CA HIS A 549 6.50 26.07 40.29
C HIS A 549 6.96 27.13 39.28
N VAL A 550 6.69 28.41 39.54
CA VAL A 550 7.14 29.51 38.68
C VAL A 550 8.64 29.43 38.42
N ALA A 551 9.46 29.29 39.47
CA ALA A 551 10.90 29.08 39.36
C ALA A 551 11.32 27.82 38.58
N CYS A 552 10.47 26.77 38.53
CA CYS A 552 10.74 25.58 37.72
C CYS A 552 10.34 25.77 36.25
N ALA A 553 9.31 26.57 35.98
CA ALA A 553 8.91 26.95 34.63
C ALA A 553 9.90 27.95 34.01
N ALA A 554 10.45 28.85 34.82
CA ALA A 554 11.47 29.85 34.43
C ALA A 554 12.84 29.26 34.01
N LYS A 555 12.98 27.93 34.00
CA LYS A 555 14.15 27.23 33.41
C LYS A 555 13.86 26.71 32.00
N ASP A 556 12.74 27.09 31.41
CA ASP A 556 12.41 26.92 29.99
C ASP A 556 12.87 28.18 29.24
N PRO A 557 13.83 28.08 28.29
CA PRO A 557 14.37 29.24 27.59
C PRO A 557 13.29 30.04 26.84
N GLU A 558 12.29 29.37 26.28
CA GLU A 558 11.23 30.00 25.48
C GLU A 558 10.34 30.89 26.37
N LEU A 559 9.98 30.42 27.57
CA LEU A 559 9.17 31.20 28.51
C LEU A 559 9.94 32.41 29.08
N VAL A 560 11.24 32.29 29.30
CA VAL A 560 12.10 33.39 29.76
C VAL A 560 12.25 34.46 28.67
N GLU A 561 12.42 34.04 27.42
CA GLU A 561 12.51 34.95 26.28
C GLU A 561 11.20 35.72 26.07
N ILE A 562 10.06 35.03 26.10
CA ILE A 562 8.73 35.65 26.03
C ILE A 562 8.51 36.66 27.17
N ALA A 563 8.90 36.31 28.40
CA ALA A 563 8.79 37.22 29.54
C ALA A 563 9.69 38.46 29.39
N ARG A 564 10.84 38.35 28.72
CA ARG A 564 11.74 39.49 28.42
C ARG A 564 11.20 40.39 27.31
N MET A 565 10.43 39.85 26.37
CA MET A 565 9.81 40.60 25.27
C MET A 565 8.70 41.54 25.75
N GLY A 566 7.99 41.19 26.83
CA GLY A 566 7.09 42.10 27.53
C GLY A 566 5.70 41.52 27.84
N ARG A 567 4.85 42.35 28.48
CA ARG A 567 3.53 41.93 28.99
C ARG A 567 2.58 41.47 27.86
N GLU A 568 2.61 42.11 26.69
CA GLU A 568 1.75 41.75 25.57
C GLU A 568 2.03 40.36 25.00
N ASP A 569 3.29 39.93 24.99
CA ASP A 569 3.66 38.60 24.50
C ASP A 569 3.36 37.51 25.54
N MET A 570 3.47 37.84 26.83
CA MET A 570 2.99 36.97 27.91
C MET A 570 1.47 36.74 27.86
N LEU A 571 0.69 37.78 27.53
CA LEU A 571 -0.77 37.67 27.34
C LEU A 571 -1.14 36.76 26.15
N LYS A 572 -0.33 36.74 25.10
CA LYS A 572 -0.54 35.86 23.92
C LYS A 572 -0.08 34.41 24.19
N ALA A 573 0.99 34.23 24.95
CA ALA A 573 1.62 32.93 25.15
C ALA A 573 1.05 32.11 26.32
N VAL A 574 0.55 32.77 27.37
CA VAL A 574 0.11 32.14 28.63
C VAL A 574 -1.41 32.34 28.83
N LEU A 575 -2.19 31.27 28.65
CA LEU A 575 -3.62 31.24 28.91
C LEU A 575 -3.94 31.53 30.38
N ALA A 576 -4.94 32.39 30.60
CA ALA A 576 -5.38 32.91 31.90
C ALA A 576 -4.37 33.82 32.63
N PHE A 577 -3.39 34.36 31.91
CA PHE A 577 -2.49 35.40 32.45
C PHE A 577 -3.21 36.75 32.65
N ASP A 578 -4.13 37.07 31.75
CA ASP A 578 -5.04 38.23 31.79
C ASP A 578 -6.00 38.22 33.00
N ALA A 579 -6.37 37.03 33.48
CA ALA A 579 -7.24 36.84 34.64
C ALA A 579 -6.53 37.11 35.98
N LEU A 580 -5.23 37.37 36.00
CA LEU A 580 -4.47 37.72 37.20
C LEU A 580 -4.48 39.25 37.41
N PRO A 581 -4.50 39.75 38.67
CA PRO A 581 -4.34 41.19 38.91
C PRO A 581 -3.00 41.71 38.37
N ASP A 582 -2.97 42.93 37.82
CA ASP A 582 -1.77 43.53 37.19
C ASP A 582 -0.51 43.43 38.07
N ALA A 583 -0.64 43.69 39.37
CA ALA A 583 0.46 43.57 40.33
C ALA A 583 1.04 42.14 40.43
N VAL A 584 0.21 41.12 40.23
CA VAL A 584 0.59 39.70 40.23
C VAL A 584 1.19 39.31 38.88
N GLN A 585 0.69 39.87 37.78
CA GLN A 585 1.28 39.68 36.45
C GLN A 585 2.72 40.21 36.40
N ASP A 586 2.96 41.41 36.92
CA ASP A 586 4.29 42.01 36.96
C ASP A 586 5.25 41.23 37.87
N SER A 587 4.79 40.86 39.07
CA SER A 587 5.58 40.03 39.98
C SER A 587 5.94 38.67 39.36
N LEU A 588 5.04 38.05 38.59
CA LEU A 588 5.29 36.77 37.92
C LEU A 588 6.32 36.92 36.80
N MET A 589 6.24 37.98 35.99
CA MET A 589 7.20 38.26 34.93
C MET A 589 8.60 38.53 35.49
N GLU A 590 8.71 39.32 36.57
CA GLU A 590 9.99 39.60 37.22
C GLU A 590 10.60 38.34 37.86
N GLU A 591 9.79 37.46 38.46
CA GLU A 591 10.25 36.17 38.99
C GLU A 591 10.76 35.24 37.88
N ILE A 592 10.11 35.23 36.71
CA ILE A 592 10.56 34.44 35.54
C ILE A 592 11.87 35.00 34.97
N LYS A 593 12.00 36.33 34.86
CA LYS A 593 13.21 36.99 34.35
C LYS A 593 14.41 36.82 35.29
N GLY A 594 14.19 36.93 36.61
CA GLY A 594 15.25 36.91 37.63
C GLY A 594 15.93 35.55 37.83
N GLN A 595 15.29 34.45 37.46
CA GLN A 595 15.83 33.08 37.62
C GLN A 595 16.84 32.67 36.52
N ALA A 596 17.02 33.49 35.48
CA ALA A 596 17.92 33.22 34.35
C ALA A 596 19.42 33.49 34.62
N GLY A 597 19.77 34.05 35.79
CA GLY A 597 21.11 34.59 36.10
C GLY A 597 22.04 33.74 36.97
N LEU A 598 21.71 32.48 37.31
CA LEU A 598 22.57 31.65 38.16
C LEU A 598 23.22 30.52 37.36
N GLY A 599 24.34 30.82 36.73
CA GLY A 599 25.37 29.85 36.37
C GLY A 599 26.75 30.45 36.64
N PRO A 600 27.74 29.70 37.15
CA PRO A 600 29.14 30.06 36.99
C PRO A 600 29.66 29.35 35.73
N GLY A 601 30.35 29.95 34.77
CA GLY A 601 30.90 31.30 34.61
C GLY A 601 32.09 31.19 33.64
N ALA A 602 32.18 32.13 32.69
CA ALA A 602 33.34 32.51 31.84
C ALA A 602 33.87 31.45 30.84
N SER A 603 34.30 31.74 29.61
CA SER A 603 34.48 32.96 28.82
C SER A 603 35.01 32.53 27.43
N GLY A 604 34.80 33.32 26.37
CA GLY A 604 35.70 33.33 25.21
C GLY A 604 35.07 33.05 23.85
N SER A 605 34.78 34.12 23.11
CA SER A 605 34.77 34.12 21.65
C SER A 605 36.21 34.03 21.15
N SER A 606 36.55 32.98 20.40
CA SER A 606 37.65 33.01 19.43
C SER A 606 37.46 31.90 18.41
N VAL A 607 37.46 32.31 17.14
CA VAL A 607 37.80 31.48 15.99
C VAL A 607 39.16 30.82 16.28
N LEU A 608 39.18 29.51 16.50
CA LEU A 608 40.39 28.69 16.47
C LEU A 608 40.03 27.28 15.98
N GLU A 609 40.92 26.80 15.11
CA GLU A 609 41.11 25.51 14.45
C GLU A 609 40.42 24.29 15.06
N GLU A 610 40.09 23.35 14.16
CA GLU A 610 39.69 21.98 14.46
C GLU A 610 40.46 21.41 15.65
N PRO A 611 39.77 20.97 16.72
CA PRO A 611 40.39 20.11 17.68
C PRO A 611 40.54 18.72 17.03
N VAL A 612 41.74 18.44 16.54
CA VAL A 612 42.25 17.07 16.45
C VAL A 612 42.29 16.53 17.88
N PHE A 613 41.23 15.83 18.29
CA PHE A 613 41.25 14.93 19.44
C PHE A 613 41.15 13.48 18.94
N PRO A 614 41.87 12.56 19.60
CA PRO A 614 42.38 11.34 19.00
C PRO A 614 41.24 10.40 18.66
N GLU A 615 41.49 9.57 17.64
CA GLU A 615 40.88 8.27 17.40
C GLU A 615 40.12 7.78 18.64
N SER A 616 38.79 7.78 18.54
CA SER A 616 37.94 7.31 19.62
C SER A 616 38.41 5.92 20.02
N GLN A 617 38.83 5.80 21.28
CA GLN A 617 39.19 4.53 21.88
C GLN A 617 38.00 3.57 21.72
N ALA A 618 38.12 2.68 20.75
CA ALA A 618 37.48 1.39 20.78
C ALA A 618 37.89 0.71 22.09
N GLY A 619 36.97 0.67 23.06
CA GLY A 619 37.09 -0.14 24.26
C GLY A 619 37.33 0.63 25.56
N SER A 620 36.26 0.81 26.35
CA SER A 620 36.38 0.33 27.73
C SER A 620 36.35 -1.20 27.67
N GLY A 621 37.54 -1.78 27.52
CA GLY A 621 37.73 -3.22 27.44
C GLY A 621 37.16 -3.92 28.67
N PHE A 622 36.31 -4.90 28.44
CA PHE A 622 36.23 -6.02 29.36
C PHE A 622 37.62 -6.68 29.37
N GLN A 623 38.45 -6.38 30.37
CA GLN A 623 39.71 -7.09 30.61
C GLN A 623 39.38 -8.49 31.16
N ILE A 624 38.87 -9.36 30.30
CA ILE A 624 38.63 -10.76 30.64
C ILE A 624 39.84 -11.54 30.17
N ALA A 625 40.47 -12.28 31.09
CA ALA A 625 41.59 -13.14 30.76
C ALA A 625 41.16 -14.18 29.69
N PRO A 626 41.94 -14.39 28.61
CA PRO A 626 41.57 -15.32 27.55
C PRO A 626 41.36 -16.73 28.10
N ALA A 627 40.26 -17.38 27.70
CA ALA A 627 39.97 -18.75 28.12
C ALA A 627 40.87 -19.74 27.38
N THR A 628 41.35 -20.77 28.07
CA THR A 628 42.06 -21.88 27.45
C THR A 628 41.11 -22.66 26.53
N ALA A 629 41.58 -22.98 25.32
CA ALA A 629 40.82 -23.79 24.38
C ALA A 629 40.54 -25.20 24.95
N PRO A 630 39.33 -25.76 24.76
CA PRO A 630 38.99 -27.07 25.31
C PRO A 630 39.82 -28.18 24.64
N ALA A 631 40.27 -29.16 25.42
CA ALA A 631 41.15 -30.24 24.94
C ALA A 631 40.54 -31.12 23.82
N SER A 632 39.21 -31.09 23.66
CA SER A 632 38.46 -31.77 22.60
C SER A 632 38.38 -30.98 21.29
N LEU A 633 38.90 -29.76 21.23
CA LEU A 633 38.99 -28.94 20.02
C LEU A 633 40.27 -29.29 19.23
N CYS A 634 40.13 -29.58 17.94
CA CYS A 634 41.24 -29.90 17.04
C CYS A 634 41.99 -28.66 16.51
N GLY A 635 41.42 -27.46 16.66
CA GLY A 635 42.00 -26.20 16.18
C GLY A 635 42.38 -25.25 17.31
N SER A 636 43.29 -24.31 17.03
CA SER A 636 43.66 -23.23 17.95
C SER A 636 42.70 -22.04 17.83
N LEU A 637 42.32 -21.46 18.98
CA LEU A 637 41.58 -20.20 19.02
C LEU A 637 42.54 -19.02 18.84
N LEU A 638 42.12 -18.03 18.05
CA LEU A 638 42.81 -16.73 18.00
C LEU A 638 42.62 -15.99 19.33
N PRO A 639 43.50 -15.04 19.70
CA PRO A 639 43.43 -14.34 20.99
C PRO A 639 42.04 -13.76 21.30
N PHE A 640 41.46 -13.03 20.36
CA PHE A 640 40.09 -12.52 20.51
C PHE A 640 39.03 -13.63 20.61
N GLN A 641 39.21 -14.77 19.96
CA GLN A 641 38.26 -15.88 20.07
C GLN A 641 38.32 -16.51 21.46
N ALA A 642 39.51 -16.57 22.06
CA ALA A 642 39.71 -17.02 23.44
C ALA A 642 39.13 -16.02 24.46
N GLU A 643 39.28 -14.71 24.24
CA GLU A 643 38.59 -13.67 25.03
C GLU A 643 37.07 -13.76 24.87
N GLY A 644 36.59 -13.99 23.65
CA GLY A 644 35.17 -14.15 23.37
C GLY A 644 34.58 -15.39 24.06
N LEU A 645 35.33 -16.50 24.09
CA LEU A 645 34.97 -17.69 24.85
C LEU A 645 34.90 -17.41 26.35
N ALA A 646 35.89 -16.71 26.91
CA ALA A 646 35.90 -16.34 28.33
C ALA A 646 34.69 -15.47 28.70
N TRP A 647 34.38 -14.47 27.88
CA TRP A 647 33.19 -13.64 28.04
C TRP A 647 31.91 -14.48 27.97
N MET A 648 31.79 -15.40 27.02
CA MET A 648 30.59 -16.25 26.94
C MET A 648 30.43 -17.17 28.15
N LEU A 649 31.52 -17.75 28.67
CA LEU A 649 31.47 -18.57 29.89
C LEU A 649 31.00 -17.74 31.10
N GLN A 650 31.58 -16.55 31.28
CA GLN A 650 31.15 -15.63 32.34
C GLN A 650 29.68 -15.21 32.19
N GLN A 651 29.18 -15.03 30.97
CA GLN A 651 27.78 -14.68 30.71
C GLN A 651 26.80 -15.83 30.99
N GLU A 652 27.21 -17.09 30.80
CA GLU A 652 26.38 -18.25 31.16
C GLU A 652 26.22 -18.39 32.69
N GLU A 653 27.23 -17.96 33.46
CA GLU A 653 27.20 -17.93 34.93
C GLU A 653 26.52 -16.67 35.49
N GLY A 654 26.53 -15.58 34.73
CA GLY A 654 25.94 -14.29 35.12
C GLY A 654 24.41 -14.25 35.11
N GLU A 655 23.87 -13.07 35.44
CA GLU A 655 22.42 -12.82 35.54
C GLU A 655 21.70 -13.00 34.18
N CYS A 656 22.36 -12.65 33.08
CA CYS A 656 21.78 -12.70 31.73
C CYS A 656 21.65 -14.13 31.18
N ARG A 657 22.43 -15.10 31.69
CA ARG A 657 22.43 -16.51 31.27
C ARG A 657 22.53 -16.66 29.75
N GLY A 658 23.43 -15.87 29.15
CA GLY A 658 23.66 -15.78 27.72
C GLY A 658 23.78 -14.34 27.21
N GLY A 659 23.71 -14.14 25.89
CA GLY A 659 23.96 -12.84 25.28
C GLY A 659 23.87 -12.81 23.75
N ILE A 660 24.39 -11.72 23.17
CA ILE A 660 24.46 -11.45 21.74
C ILE A 660 25.94 -11.42 21.32
N LEU A 661 26.36 -12.42 20.55
CA LEU A 661 27.68 -12.43 19.90
C LEU A 661 27.57 -11.80 18.52
N ALA A 662 28.08 -10.57 18.40
CA ALA A 662 27.94 -9.71 17.24
C ALA A 662 29.25 -9.32 16.56
N ASP A 663 30.27 -10.18 16.64
CA ASP A 663 31.50 -10.00 15.87
C ASP A 663 31.23 -9.89 14.37
N GLU A 664 32.08 -9.13 13.69
CA GLU A 664 32.05 -8.97 12.23
C GLU A 664 32.04 -10.33 11.50
N MET A 665 31.43 -10.40 10.32
CA MET A 665 31.36 -11.66 9.58
C MET A 665 32.75 -12.11 9.11
N GLY A 666 33.00 -13.41 9.25
CA GLY A 666 34.30 -14.01 8.94
C GLY A 666 35.27 -14.09 10.12
N MET A 667 34.90 -13.63 11.33
CA MET A 667 35.73 -13.72 12.55
C MET A 667 35.62 -15.06 13.31
N GLY A 668 34.89 -16.06 12.77
CA GLY A 668 34.78 -17.39 13.38
C GLY A 668 33.80 -17.50 14.56
N LYS A 669 32.63 -16.85 14.48
CA LYS A 669 31.58 -16.95 15.50
C LYS A 669 31.12 -18.39 15.77
N THR A 670 30.97 -19.20 14.72
CA THR A 670 30.61 -20.61 14.84
C THR A 670 31.64 -21.40 15.65
N LEU A 671 32.94 -21.20 15.39
CA LEU A 671 34.02 -21.80 16.17
C LEU A 671 33.98 -21.37 17.65
N GLN A 672 33.69 -20.10 17.92
CA GLN A 672 33.52 -19.61 19.29
C GLN A 672 32.35 -20.33 20.00
N ILE A 673 31.20 -20.49 19.35
CA ILE A 673 30.05 -21.22 19.92
C ILE A 673 30.34 -22.71 20.10
N ILE A 674 31.01 -23.36 19.14
CA ILE A 674 31.44 -24.76 19.29
C ILE A 674 32.36 -24.90 20.50
N SER A 675 33.29 -23.95 20.69
CA SER A 675 34.20 -23.94 21.84
C SER A 675 33.43 -23.74 23.15
N LEU A 676 32.41 -22.89 23.17
CA LEU A 676 31.52 -22.72 24.32
C LEU A 676 30.80 -24.02 24.68
N ILE A 677 30.24 -24.72 23.68
CA ILE A 677 29.56 -26.01 23.89
C ILE A 677 30.53 -27.05 24.48
N LEU A 678 31.78 -27.07 23.99
CA LEU A 678 32.81 -27.99 24.48
C LEU A 678 33.35 -27.61 25.87
N SER A 679 33.37 -26.34 26.25
CA SER A 679 33.86 -25.90 27.56
C SER A 679 32.80 -25.93 28.67
N SER A 680 31.53 -25.68 28.36
CA SER A 680 30.44 -25.63 29.35
C SER A 680 29.76 -26.98 29.55
N SER A 681 29.29 -27.29 30.76
CA SER A 681 28.60 -28.56 31.09
C SER A 681 27.17 -28.65 30.54
N ALA A 682 26.62 -27.57 29.97
CA ALA A 682 25.24 -27.52 29.48
C ALA A 682 24.98 -28.43 28.25
N SER A 683 24.14 -29.45 28.44
CA SER A 683 23.65 -30.39 27.42
C SER A 683 22.21 -30.81 27.75
N PRO A 684 21.28 -30.94 26.78
CA PRO A 684 21.47 -30.82 25.34
C PRO A 684 21.48 -29.36 24.84
N THR A 685 22.22 -29.10 23.75
CA THR A 685 22.25 -27.80 23.05
C THR A 685 21.46 -27.88 21.73
N LEU A 686 20.54 -26.95 21.51
CA LEU A 686 19.85 -26.74 20.23
C LEU A 686 20.43 -25.53 19.50
N VAL A 687 20.84 -25.71 18.25
CA VAL A 687 21.25 -24.61 17.39
C VAL A 687 20.27 -24.52 16.21
N VAL A 688 19.60 -23.37 16.13
CA VAL A 688 18.65 -23.05 15.06
C VAL A 688 19.37 -22.19 14.04
N VAL A 689 19.47 -22.71 12.82
CA VAL A 689 20.26 -22.08 11.74
C VAL A 689 19.41 -21.80 10.51
N PRO A 690 19.85 -20.90 9.60
CA PRO A 690 19.37 -20.88 8.23
C PRO A 690 19.54 -22.25 7.55
N LEU A 691 18.64 -22.60 6.63
CA LEU A 691 18.70 -23.89 5.90
C LEU A 691 20.06 -24.13 5.22
N THR A 692 20.66 -23.07 4.72
CA THR A 692 21.96 -23.05 4.06
C THR A 692 23.15 -23.22 4.98
N SER A 693 23.07 -22.71 6.22
CA SER A 693 24.15 -22.84 7.19
C SER A 693 24.15 -24.22 7.88
N LEU A 694 23.09 -25.02 7.72
CA LEU A 694 22.95 -26.34 8.34
C LEU A 694 24.13 -27.26 8.07
N TYR A 695 24.48 -27.44 6.80
CA TYR A 695 25.60 -28.29 6.38
C TYR A 695 26.96 -27.67 6.74
N GLN A 696 27.07 -26.34 6.72
CA GLN A 696 28.29 -25.65 7.15
C GLN A 696 28.58 -25.93 8.63
N TRP A 697 27.56 -25.83 9.48
CA TRP A 697 27.68 -26.19 10.90
C TRP A 697 28.09 -27.65 11.09
N GLU A 698 27.50 -28.57 10.33
CA GLU A 698 27.86 -29.99 10.36
C GLU A 698 29.32 -30.22 9.98
N GLN A 699 29.81 -29.55 8.94
CA GLN A 699 31.21 -29.61 8.51
C GLN A 699 32.16 -28.98 9.52
N GLU A 700 31.82 -27.82 10.10
CA GLU A 700 32.64 -27.16 11.11
C GLU A 700 32.76 -27.99 12.39
N VAL A 701 31.67 -28.64 12.83
CA VAL A 701 31.71 -29.58 13.95
C VAL A 701 32.62 -30.77 13.62
N ARG A 702 32.48 -31.39 12.43
CA ARG A 702 33.37 -32.48 12.00
C ARG A 702 34.83 -32.07 11.90
N ARG A 703 35.11 -30.82 11.50
CA ARG A 703 36.46 -30.30 11.32
C ARG A 703 37.14 -29.96 12.64
N PHE A 704 36.43 -29.32 13.56
CA PHE A 704 37.02 -28.74 14.76
C PHE A 704 36.84 -29.57 16.02
N VAL A 705 35.98 -30.60 16.03
CA VAL A 705 35.72 -31.41 17.23
C VAL A 705 36.32 -32.80 17.08
N LYS A 706 37.02 -33.28 18.11
CA LYS A 706 37.53 -34.67 18.15
C LYS A 706 36.36 -35.67 18.06
N PRO A 707 36.45 -36.70 17.19
CA PRO A 707 35.42 -37.72 17.06
C PRO A 707 35.06 -38.32 18.43
N GLY A 708 33.75 -38.45 18.71
CA GLY A 708 33.24 -39.00 19.97
C GLY A 708 33.10 -38.01 21.14
N SER A 709 33.63 -36.79 21.05
CA SER A 709 33.51 -35.77 22.12
C SER A 709 32.16 -35.04 22.14
N LEU A 710 31.47 -35.01 20.99
CA LEU A 710 30.18 -34.34 20.80
C LEU A 710 29.31 -35.18 19.86
N GLN A 711 28.09 -35.51 20.27
CA GLN A 711 27.11 -36.18 19.42
C GLN A 711 26.29 -35.14 18.66
N LEU A 712 26.29 -35.25 17.33
CA LEU A 712 25.61 -34.32 16.44
C LEU A 712 24.38 -34.97 15.80
N PHE A 713 23.21 -34.38 15.99
CA PHE A 713 21.97 -34.77 15.32
C PHE A 713 21.45 -33.66 14.41
N THR A 714 21.14 -33.99 13.15
CA THR A 714 20.56 -33.06 12.19
C THR A 714 19.06 -33.31 12.06
N PHE A 715 18.25 -32.41 12.60
CA PHE A 715 16.80 -32.50 12.60
C PHE A 715 16.16 -31.60 11.54
N TYR A 716 16.02 -32.15 10.34
CA TYR A 716 15.52 -31.44 9.16
C TYR A 716 14.79 -32.38 8.19
N GLY A 717 13.79 -31.86 7.45
CA GLY A 717 13.05 -32.60 6.43
C GLY A 717 11.81 -33.38 6.94
N PRO A 718 10.94 -33.84 6.02
CA PRO A 718 9.78 -34.68 6.36
C PRO A 718 10.23 -36.07 6.83
N GLY A 719 9.65 -36.56 7.94
CA GLY A 719 9.99 -37.87 8.51
C GLY A 719 11.26 -37.91 9.38
N SER A 720 11.95 -36.79 9.58
CA SER A 720 13.02 -36.71 10.59
C SER A 720 12.45 -36.93 11.98
N ALA A 721 13.09 -37.82 12.75
CA ALA A 721 12.80 -38.08 14.15
C ALA A 721 14.06 -37.78 14.99
N LEU A 722 13.86 -37.23 16.18
CA LEU A 722 14.91 -37.17 17.19
C LEU A 722 14.84 -38.46 18.01
N PRO A 723 15.99 -39.03 18.41
CA PRO A 723 16.01 -40.11 19.39
C PRO A 723 15.33 -39.69 20.70
N ASP A 724 14.61 -40.60 21.34
CA ASP A 724 13.84 -40.32 22.57
C ASP A 724 14.75 -39.97 23.77
N ASP A 725 16.01 -40.39 23.73
CA ASP A 725 17.03 -40.17 24.76
C ASP A 725 17.70 -38.79 24.68
N VAL A 726 17.50 -37.99 23.62
CA VAL A 726 18.13 -36.66 23.47
C VAL A 726 17.88 -35.73 24.66
N GLY A 727 16.73 -35.88 25.33
CA GLY A 727 16.36 -35.11 26.53
C GLY A 727 16.85 -35.71 27.85
N THR A 728 17.51 -36.86 27.82
CA THR A 728 18.05 -37.57 29.00
C THR A 728 19.55 -37.35 29.14
N ASP A 729 20.09 -37.51 30.34
CA ASP A 729 21.53 -37.35 30.58
C ASP A 729 22.30 -38.60 30.09
N ILE A 730 22.78 -38.55 28.85
CA ILE A 730 23.48 -39.67 28.19
C ILE A 730 24.99 -39.72 28.56
N GLY A 731 25.46 -38.88 29.49
CA GLY A 731 26.88 -38.82 29.86
C GLY A 731 27.82 -38.32 28.75
N ARG A 732 27.24 -37.83 27.63
CA ARG A 732 27.94 -37.23 26.48
C ARG A 732 27.24 -35.93 26.10
N LYS A 733 28.00 -34.98 25.54
CA LYS A 733 27.45 -33.72 25.06
C LYS A 733 26.64 -33.95 23.78
N VAL A 734 25.42 -33.41 23.74
CA VAL A 734 24.50 -33.55 22.61
C VAL A 734 24.27 -32.18 21.97
N LEU A 735 24.43 -32.12 20.64
CA LEU A 735 24.15 -30.97 19.80
C LEU A 735 23.11 -31.35 18.75
N VAL A 736 21.98 -30.64 18.75
CA VAL A 736 20.94 -30.78 17.73
C VAL A 736 20.94 -29.56 16.82
N LEU A 737 21.09 -29.79 15.51
CA LEU A 737 20.95 -28.76 14.49
C LEU A 737 19.56 -28.83 13.87
N THR A 738 18.87 -27.70 13.81
CA THR A 738 17.60 -27.58 13.09
C THR A 738 17.50 -26.25 12.34
N THR A 739 16.46 -26.08 11.54
CA THR A 739 16.26 -24.87 10.74
C THR A 739 15.11 -24.03 11.27
N PHE A 740 15.16 -22.71 11.05
CA PHE A 740 14.05 -21.80 11.37
C PHE A 740 12.72 -22.26 10.77
N SER A 741 12.74 -22.80 9.54
CA SER A 741 11.53 -23.29 8.85
C SER A 741 10.96 -24.56 9.50
N LYS A 742 11.82 -25.47 10.00
CA LYS A 742 11.37 -26.66 10.73
C LYS A 742 10.77 -26.26 12.09
N LEU A 743 11.43 -25.35 12.81
CA LEU A 743 10.93 -24.80 14.07
C LEU A 743 9.54 -24.13 13.90
N GLU A 744 9.35 -23.37 12.82
CA GLU A 744 8.06 -22.74 12.50
C GLU A 744 6.97 -23.77 12.21
N ARG A 745 7.29 -24.80 11.40
CA ARG A 745 6.36 -25.88 11.07
C ARG A 745 5.90 -26.61 12.32
N GLU A 746 6.82 -27.01 13.20
CA GLU A 746 6.45 -27.66 14.46
C GLU A 746 5.59 -26.77 15.36
N HIS A 747 5.84 -25.46 15.37
CA HIS A 747 5.00 -24.54 16.13
C HIS A 747 3.56 -24.49 15.59
N ARG A 748 3.40 -24.52 14.26
CA ARG A 748 2.09 -24.52 13.58
C ARG A 748 1.32 -25.81 13.86
N ASP A 749 1.98 -26.95 13.68
CA ASP A 749 1.40 -28.27 13.95
C ASP A 749 0.93 -28.36 15.42
N SER A 750 1.70 -27.79 16.37
CA SER A 750 1.30 -27.70 17.77
C SER A 750 0.04 -26.85 18.02
N ARG A 751 -0.23 -25.81 17.21
CA ARG A 751 -1.41 -24.94 17.36
C ARG A 751 -2.66 -25.57 16.76
N GLU A 752 -2.53 -26.21 15.59
CA GLU A 752 -3.65 -26.88 14.91
C GLU A 752 -4.19 -28.06 15.73
N LEU A 753 -3.31 -28.80 16.40
CA LEU A 753 -3.68 -29.85 17.37
C LEU A 753 -4.46 -29.32 18.59
N GLY A 754 -4.26 -28.04 18.95
CA GLY A 754 -4.94 -27.39 20.08
C GLY A 754 -6.31 -26.79 19.76
N ALA A 755 -6.64 -26.55 18.48
CA ALA A 755 -7.82 -25.78 18.07
C ALA A 755 -9.05 -26.62 17.68
N GLN A 756 -8.91 -27.95 17.53
CA GLN A 756 -10.01 -28.83 17.09
C GLN A 756 -10.29 -29.98 18.08
N PRO A 757 -11.17 -29.79 19.08
CA PRO A 757 -11.51 -30.84 20.04
C PRO A 757 -12.18 -32.08 19.40
N ALA A 758 -12.88 -31.92 18.28
CA ALA A 758 -13.54 -33.02 17.56
C ALA A 758 -12.57 -33.97 16.84
N LYS A 759 -11.44 -33.46 16.30
CA LYS A 759 -10.40 -34.29 15.68
C LYS A 759 -9.64 -35.11 16.72
N ARG A 760 -9.48 -34.57 17.93
CA ARG A 760 -8.85 -35.25 19.08
C ARG A 760 -9.65 -36.49 19.51
N LYS A 761 -10.98 -36.46 19.44
CA LYS A 761 -11.85 -37.63 19.71
C LYS A 761 -11.79 -38.70 18.61
N ARG A 762 -11.70 -38.33 17.33
CA ARG A 762 -11.55 -39.30 16.23
C ARG A 762 -10.18 -39.98 16.24
N LEU A 763 -9.10 -39.23 16.42
CA LEU A 763 -7.73 -39.79 16.49
C LEU A 763 -7.49 -40.61 17.77
N ALA A 764 -8.18 -40.31 18.87
CA ALA A 764 -8.12 -41.11 20.10
C ALA A 764 -8.83 -42.47 19.99
N HIS A 765 -9.66 -42.68 18.96
CA HIS A 765 -10.42 -43.93 18.79
C HIS A 765 -9.70 -44.97 17.91
N GLU A 766 -8.65 -44.54 17.18
CA GLU A 766 -7.87 -45.38 16.25
C GLU A 766 -6.35 -45.36 16.51
N ALA A 767 -5.87 -44.64 17.52
CA ALA A 767 -4.45 -44.62 17.89
C ALA A 767 -4.23 -44.89 19.38
N ASP A 768 -3.22 -45.72 19.66
CA ASP A 768 -2.59 -46.00 20.94
C ASP A 768 -2.52 -44.74 21.85
N PRO A 769 -2.98 -44.79 23.13
CA PRO A 769 -3.14 -43.63 24.01
C PRO A 769 -1.89 -42.74 24.25
N GLY A 770 -0.71 -43.11 23.75
CA GLY A 770 0.54 -42.37 23.91
C GLY A 770 0.80 -41.22 22.92
N ARG A 771 -0.02 -41.01 21.87
CA ARG A 771 0.37 -40.16 20.70
C ARG A 771 -0.32 -38.79 20.54
N VAL A 772 -0.76 -38.13 21.62
CA VAL A 772 -1.09 -36.68 21.58
C VAL A 772 -0.03 -35.87 22.32
N ALA A 773 1.22 -36.06 21.95
CA ALA A 773 2.36 -35.34 22.52
C ALA A 773 2.70 -34.10 21.67
N ALA A 774 3.16 -33.01 22.29
CA ALA A 774 3.58 -31.80 21.58
C ALA A 774 4.70 -32.12 20.58
N PRO A 775 4.95 -31.34 19.52
CA PRO A 775 6.06 -31.64 18.61
C PRO A 775 7.43 -31.68 19.34
N PRO A 776 8.37 -32.56 18.92
CA PRO A 776 9.57 -32.91 19.68
C PRO A 776 10.41 -31.72 20.18
N LEU A 777 10.60 -30.67 19.38
CA LEU A 777 11.42 -29.52 19.76
C LEU A 777 10.88 -28.75 20.98
N PHE A 778 9.57 -28.83 21.23
CA PHE A 778 8.91 -28.15 22.35
C PHE A 778 8.71 -29.03 23.59
N GLN A 779 8.99 -30.34 23.47
CA GLN A 779 8.97 -31.27 24.60
C GLN A 779 10.31 -31.28 25.34
N ILE A 780 11.41 -31.24 24.59
CA ILE A 780 12.77 -31.35 25.14
C ILE A 780 13.12 -30.08 25.96
N PRO A 781 13.53 -30.22 27.24
CA PRO A 781 14.05 -29.10 28.02
C PRO A 781 15.51 -28.83 27.63
N TRP A 782 15.72 -27.91 26.70
CA TRP A 782 17.07 -27.56 26.24
C TRP A 782 17.87 -26.88 27.35
N GLN A 783 19.14 -27.23 27.53
CA GLN A 783 20.00 -26.46 28.43
C GLN A 783 20.49 -25.19 27.74
N ARG A 784 20.83 -25.26 26.45
CA ARG A 784 21.24 -24.11 25.65
C ARG A 784 20.47 -24.06 24.33
N VAL A 785 19.98 -22.87 23.98
CA VAL A 785 19.46 -22.58 22.63
C VAL A 785 20.27 -21.45 22.00
N VAL A 786 20.81 -21.70 20.81
CA VAL A 786 21.54 -20.73 20.01
C VAL A 786 20.74 -20.42 18.75
N LEU A 787 20.49 -19.15 18.50
CA LEU A 787 19.94 -18.67 17.23
C LEU A 787 21.07 -18.10 16.39
N ASP A 788 21.44 -18.80 15.32
CA ASP A 788 22.39 -18.28 14.33
C ASP A 788 21.67 -17.37 13.32
N GLU A 789 22.35 -16.33 12.87
CA GLU A 789 21.76 -15.22 12.11
C GLU A 789 20.47 -14.69 12.78
N ALA A 790 20.57 -14.38 14.07
CA ALA A 790 19.45 -14.01 14.94
C ALA A 790 18.65 -12.78 14.46
N HIS A 791 19.18 -11.99 13.52
CA HIS A 791 18.41 -10.95 12.82
C HIS A 791 17.16 -11.51 12.10
N ARG A 792 17.07 -12.82 11.84
CA ARG A 792 15.86 -13.49 11.31
C ARG A 792 14.67 -13.45 12.26
N VAL A 793 14.90 -13.35 13.58
CA VAL A 793 13.82 -13.23 14.58
C VAL A 793 13.50 -11.78 14.95
N ARG A 794 13.79 -10.79 14.09
CA ARG A 794 13.60 -9.35 14.36
C ARG A 794 12.16 -8.88 14.63
N ASN A 795 11.15 -9.60 14.16
CA ASN A 795 9.74 -9.20 14.30
C ASN A 795 8.99 -10.11 15.27
N LEU A 796 8.65 -9.58 16.45
CA LEU A 796 7.89 -10.29 17.50
C LEU A 796 6.55 -10.89 17.03
N ALA A 797 5.92 -10.31 16.01
CA ALA A 797 4.66 -10.82 15.46
C ALA A 797 4.86 -12.02 14.53
N SER A 798 6.07 -12.26 14.01
CA SER A 798 6.32 -13.37 13.09
C SER A 798 6.16 -14.73 13.76
N LEU A 799 5.71 -15.73 13.00
CA LEU A 799 5.62 -17.12 13.50
C LEU A 799 6.98 -17.65 13.95
N THR A 800 8.05 -17.30 13.24
CA THR A 800 9.43 -17.69 13.60
C THR A 800 9.84 -17.15 14.97
N SER A 801 9.61 -15.87 15.25
CA SER A 801 9.91 -15.27 16.56
C SER A 801 9.01 -15.87 17.65
N GLN A 802 7.72 -16.06 17.39
CA GLN A 802 6.81 -16.72 18.35
C GLN A 802 7.24 -18.15 18.68
N ALA A 803 7.69 -18.91 17.68
CA ALA A 803 8.21 -20.26 17.85
C ALA A 803 9.50 -20.26 18.69
N ALA A 804 10.45 -19.38 18.38
CA ALA A 804 11.71 -19.25 19.14
C ALA A 804 11.47 -18.84 20.60
N LEU A 805 10.52 -17.95 20.87
CA LEU A 805 10.15 -17.53 22.23
C LEU A 805 9.55 -18.68 23.06
N ARG A 806 8.86 -19.63 22.42
CA ARG A 806 8.20 -20.77 23.07
C ARG A 806 9.18 -21.88 23.49
N LEU A 807 10.36 -21.95 22.89
CA LEU A 807 11.39 -22.94 23.26
C LEU A 807 11.73 -22.81 24.75
N LYS A 808 11.74 -23.94 25.47
CA LYS A 808 12.16 -24.01 26.87
C LYS A 808 13.69 -24.16 26.89
N ALA A 809 14.37 -23.20 27.51
CA ALA A 809 15.84 -23.16 27.54
C ALA A 809 16.35 -22.39 28.76
N SER A 810 17.41 -22.91 29.40
CA SER A 810 18.11 -22.28 30.52
C SER A 810 19.08 -21.19 30.07
N LEU A 811 19.87 -21.47 29.03
CA LEU A 811 20.89 -20.59 28.45
C LEU A 811 20.49 -20.20 27.03
N ARG A 812 20.67 -18.93 26.65
CA ARG A 812 20.17 -18.41 25.37
C ARG A 812 21.19 -17.52 24.68
N TRP A 813 21.47 -17.82 23.42
CA TRP A 813 22.44 -17.08 22.63
C TRP A 813 21.84 -16.59 21.33
N CYS A 814 22.12 -15.34 20.99
CA CYS A 814 21.87 -14.78 19.66
C CYS A 814 23.21 -14.52 18.97
N VAL A 815 23.40 -15.08 17.78
CA VAL A 815 24.62 -14.90 16.99
C VAL A 815 24.23 -14.18 15.70
N SER A 816 24.83 -13.02 15.44
CA SER A 816 24.54 -12.26 14.21
C SER A 816 25.68 -11.31 13.87
N GLY A 817 26.18 -11.32 12.63
CA GLY A 817 27.19 -10.32 12.21
C GLY A 817 26.65 -8.89 12.13
N THR A 818 25.33 -8.73 12.07
CA THR A 818 24.63 -7.44 12.00
C THR A 818 23.45 -7.49 12.98
N PRO A 819 23.67 -7.22 14.28
CA PRO A 819 22.62 -7.35 15.30
C PRO A 819 21.48 -6.33 15.12
N LEU A 820 21.77 -5.20 14.46
CA LEU A 820 20.84 -4.15 14.08
C LEU A 820 20.94 -3.95 12.57
N GLN A 821 19.82 -4.08 11.84
CA GLN A 821 19.78 -3.88 10.39
C GLN A 821 19.04 -2.60 10.01
N ASN A 822 17.85 -2.38 10.56
CA ASN A 822 16.99 -1.28 10.12
C ASN A 822 16.45 -0.40 11.25
N ARG A 823 16.20 -0.96 12.45
CA ARG A 823 15.50 -0.24 13.53
C ARG A 823 15.93 -0.75 14.91
N THR A 824 15.98 0.14 15.90
CA THR A 824 16.16 -0.21 17.33
C THR A 824 15.10 -1.18 17.86
N GLY A 825 13.91 -1.22 17.25
CA GLY A 825 12.85 -2.18 17.55
C GLY A 825 13.18 -3.64 17.24
N GLU A 826 14.17 -3.92 16.39
CA GLU A 826 14.62 -5.28 16.06
C GLU A 826 15.26 -5.96 17.29
N LEU A 827 15.93 -5.18 18.16
CA LEU A 827 16.49 -5.66 19.42
C LEU A 827 15.43 -6.14 20.41
N ALA A 828 14.22 -5.58 20.39
CA ALA A 828 13.16 -5.95 21.33
C ALA A 828 12.84 -7.45 21.27
N SER A 829 12.94 -8.04 20.08
CA SER A 829 12.70 -9.47 19.89
C SER A 829 13.83 -10.32 20.46
N MET A 830 15.09 -9.92 20.22
CA MET A 830 16.27 -10.60 20.75
C MET A 830 16.33 -10.50 22.28
N VAL A 831 16.08 -9.31 22.85
CA VAL A 831 16.01 -9.08 24.29
C VAL A 831 14.93 -9.96 24.93
N ARG A 832 13.74 -10.06 24.32
CA ARG A 832 12.66 -10.95 24.79
C ARG A 832 13.03 -12.42 24.68
N PHE A 833 13.75 -12.83 23.64
CA PHE A 833 14.27 -14.18 23.54
C PHE A 833 15.26 -14.49 24.67
N LEU A 834 16.22 -13.58 24.92
CA LEU A 834 17.25 -13.70 25.94
C LEU A 834 16.74 -13.60 27.39
N ARG A 835 15.47 -13.21 27.61
CA ARG A 835 14.84 -13.10 28.94
C ARG A 835 15.48 -12.06 29.87
N LEU A 836 16.15 -11.04 29.34
CA LEU A 836 16.76 -9.97 30.14
C LEU A 836 15.68 -9.21 30.95
N ARG A 837 15.80 -9.21 32.28
CA ARG A 837 14.92 -8.43 33.16
C ARG A 837 15.42 -6.97 33.29
N PRO A 838 14.51 -5.99 33.43
CA PRO A 838 13.05 -6.10 33.29
C PRO A 838 12.56 -6.04 31.83
N PHE A 839 13.46 -5.74 30.89
CA PHE A 839 13.13 -5.35 29.52
C PHE A 839 12.39 -6.42 28.69
N ALA A 840 12.59 -7.70 28.96
CA ALA A 840 11.92 -8.81 28.29
C ALA A 840 10.44 -8.98 28.71
N TYR A 841 10.02 -8.35 29.81
CA TYR A 841 8.74 -8.61 30.46
C TYR A 841 7.71 -7.49 30.19
N LEU A 842 6.45 -7.79 30.51
CA LEU A 842 5.33 -6.87 30.45
C LEU A 842 4.99 -6.42 31.87
N ARG A 843 4.86 -5.12 32.11
CA ARG A 843 4.40 -4.57 33.38
C ARG A 843 2.97 -4.07 33.27
N CYS A 844 2.20 -4.27 34.34
CA CYS A 844 0.86 -3.72 34.43
C CYS A 844 0.91 -2.19 34.55
N GLY A 845 0.12 -1.47 33.75
CA GLY A 845 0.06 0.00 33.77
C GLY A 845 -0.68 0.61 34.97
N ARG A 846 -1.16 -0.22 35.92
CA ARG A 846 -1.87 0.23 37.12
C ARG A 846 -0.83 0.57 38.20
N LYS A 847 -0.87 1.79 38.75
CA LYS A 847 0.18 2.32 39.64
C LYS A 847 0.34 1.54 40.96
N ASP A 848 -0.71 0.86 41.40
CA ASP A 848 -0.81 0.01 42.59
C ASP A 848 -0.51 -1.48 42.30
N CYS A 849 -0.06 -1.81 41.08
CA CYS A 849 0.15 -3.19 40.64
C CYS A 849 1.60 -3.47 40.24
N GLY A 850 2.29 -4.35 40.98
CA GLY A 850 3.66 -4.79 40.70
C GLY A 850 3.79 -5.99 39.75
N CYS A 851 2.73 -6.36 39.01
CA CYS A 851 2.75 -7.54 38.14
C CYS A 851 3.72 -7.38 36.96
N GLU A 852 4.58 -8.39 36.80
CA GLU A 852 5.59 -8.52 35.75
C GLU A 852 5.44 -9.90 35.08
N CYS A 853 4.80 -9.93 33.91
CA CYS A 853 4.51 -11.18 33.21
C CYS A 853 5.29 -11.26 31.90
N PHE A 854 5.83 -12.44 31.57
CA PHE A 854 6.51 -12.63 30.28
C PHE A 854 5.50 -12.70 29.12
N HIS A 855 4.42 -13.44 29.34
CA HIS A 855 3.21 -13.45 28.52
C HIS A 855 2.00 -13.25 29.43
N VAL A 856 0.98 -12.54 28.96
CA VAL A 856 -0.26 -12.41 29.72
C VAL A 856 -1.04 -13.72 29.60
N GLU A 857 -0.91 -14.57 30.61
CA GLU A 857 -1.80 -15.72 30.78
C GLU A 857 -3.12 -15.23 31.37
N CYS A 858 -4.21 -15.43 30.62
CA CYS A 858 -5.54 -15.07 31.09
C CYS A 858 -6.21 -16.25 31.78
N ASP A 859 -6.97 -15.97 32.83
CA ASP A 859 -7.92 -16.90 33.39
C ASP A 859 -9.02 -17.20 32.35
N PRO A 860 -9.36 -18.47 32.07
CA PRO A 860 -10.32 -18.81 31.01
C PRO A 860 -11.71 -18.24 31.23
N GLY A 861 -12.15 -18.13 32.50
CA GLY A 861 -13.48 -17.64 32.85
C GLY A 861 -13.55 -16.12 32.85
N THR A 862 -12.55 -15.44 33.38
CA THR A 862 -12.59 -13.97 33.54
C THR A 862 -11.88 -13.18 32.44
N GLN A 863 -11.08 -13.85 31.59
CA GLN A 863 -10.23 -13.23 30.55
C GLN A 863 -9.26 -12.15 31.09
N LYS A 864 -9.03 -12.12 32.40
CA LYS A 864 -8.11 -11.22 33.09
C LYS A 864 -6.80 -11.95 33.39
N CYS A 865 -5.72 -11.18 33.54
CA CYS A 865 -4.40 -11.71 33.88
C CYS A 865 -4.49 -12.58 35.15
N ARG A 866 -3.92 -13.79 35.12
CA ARG A 866 -3.94 -14.70 36.27
C ARG A 866 -3.23 -14.16 37.50
N GLU A 867 -2.15 -13.38 37.31
CA GLU A 867 -1.36 -12.83 38.40
C GLU A 867 -2.04 -11.64 39.09
N CYS A 868 -2.44 -10.61 38.33
CA CYS A 868 -2.98 -9.38 38.92
C CYS A 868 -4.49 -9.20 38.76
N LYS A 869 -5.18 -10.12 38.07
CA LYS A 869 -6.61 -10.04 37.75
C LYS A 869 -7.00 -8.73 37.04
N HIS A 870 -6.08 -8.06 36.37
CA HIS A 870 -6.35 -6.89 35.53
C HIS A 870 -6.47 -7.27 34.06
N SER A 871 -7.07 -6.37 33.26
CA SER A 871 -7.20 -6.56 31.82
C SER A 871 -5.84 -6.82 31.16
N ARG A 872 -5.82 -7.73 30.18
CA ARG A 872 -4.65 -7.99 29.33
C ARG A 872 -4.11 -6.72 28.65
N THR A 873 -5.00 -5.79 28.29
CA THR A 873 -4.63 -4.53 27.61
C THR A 873 -3.81 -3.57 28.48
N LEU A 874 -3.81 -3.74 29.81
CA LEU A 874 -3.04 -2.92 30.72
C LEU A 874 -1.56 -3.33 30.81
N HIS A 875 -1.18 -4.52 30.32
CA HIS A 875 0.19 -5.01 30.39
C HIS A 875 0.99 -4.54 29.19
N ARG A 876 1.99 -3.68 29.43
CA ARG A 876 2.81 -3.06 28.38
C ARG A 876 4.25 -3.55 28.48
N SER A 877 4.89 -3.72 27.33
CA SER A 877 6.30 -4.08 27.23
C SER A 877 7.18 -3.00 27.82
N VAL A 878 8.02 -3.37 28.80
CA VAL A 878 8.96 -2.46 29.47
C VAL A 878 9.94 -1.87 28.48
N PHE A 879 10.56 -2.70 27.63
CA PHE A 879 11.44 -2.23 26.56
C PHE A 879 10.74 -1.26 25.60
N THR A 880 9.45 -1.48 25.32
CA THR A 880 8.71 -0.57 24.44
C THR A 880 8.41 0.75 25.14
N SER A 881 7.99 0.74 26.40
CA SER A 881 7.62 1.95 27.14
C SER A 881 8.81 2.79 27.58
N GLU A 882 9.93 2.17 27.95
CA GLU A 882 11.09 2.84 28.54
C GLU A 882 12.18 3.16 27.51
N ILE A 883 12.29 2.38 26.43
CA ILE A 883 13.33 2.57 25.41
C ILE A 883 12.71 3.00 24.07
N LEU A 884 11.87 2.17 23.45
CA LEU A 884 11.42 2.43 22.07
C LEU A 884 10.53 3.66 21.93
N THR A 885 9.54 3.84 22.81
CA THR A 885 8.59 4.95 22.73
C THR A 885 9.30 6.29 23.00
N PRO A 886 10.15 6.44 24.04
CA PRO A 886 10.88 7.68 24.26
C PRO A 886 11.86 8.03 23.13
N ILE A 887 12.60 7.05 22.58
CA ILE A 887 13.49 7.28 21.43
C ILE A 887 12.69 7.74 20.20
N ARG A 888 11.51 7.15 19.96
CA ARG A 888 10.64 7.54 18.82
C ARG A 888 10.00 8.91 19.00
N GLN A 889 9.64 9.30 20.23
CA GLN A 889 8.91 10.53 20.50
C GLN A 889 9.84 11.73 20.71
N HIS A 890 11.01 11.53 21.31
CA HIS A 890 11.89 12.62 21.74
C HIS A 890 13.28 12.60 21.08
N GLY A 891 13.60 11.60 20.25
CA GLY A 891 14.90 11.50 19.59
C GLY A 891 16.05 11.43 20.60
N PHE A 892 17.08 12.28 20.44
CA PHE A 892 18.21 12.40 21.37
C PHE A 892 18.04 13.54 22.39
N ARG A 893 16.81 14.03 22.60
CA ARG A 893 16.49 15.10 23.56
C ARG A 893 15.69 14.52 24.74
N ASP A 894 15.78 15.16 25.90
CA ASP A 894 15.02 14.84 27.12
C ASP A 894 15.00 13.34 27.47
N ARG A 895 13.80 12.74 27.53
CA ARG A 895 13.57 11.31 27.81
C ARG A 895 14.14 10.39 26.75
N GLY A 896 14.32 10.88 25.52
CA GLY A 896 14.94 10.12 24.44
C GLY A 896 16.43 9.90 24.66
N LYS A 897 17.14 10.91 25.18
CA LYS A 897 18.56 10.78 25.60
C LYS A 897 18.71 9.75 26.71
N VAL A 898 17.89 9.86 27.76
CA VAL A 898 17.89 8.89 28.88
C VAL A 898 17.59 7.48 28.37
N ALA A 899 16.64 7.31 27.45
CA ALA A 899 16.32 6.01 26.87
C ALA A 899 17.46 5.43 26.01
N MET A 900 18.23 6.27 25.30
CA MET A 900 19.43 5.85 24.57
C MET A 900 20.56 5.45 25.52
N GLU A 901 20.76 6.21 26.60
CA GLU A 901 21.71 5.86 27.65
C GLU A 901 21.31 4.54 28.33
N THR A 902 20.03 4.35 28.67
CA THR A 902 19.50 3.07 29.16
C THR A 902 19.73 1.94 28.16
N LEU A 903 19.45 2.15 26.87
CA LEU A 903 19.73 1.15 25.84
C LEU A 903 21.22 0.79 25.78
N ARG A 904 22.11 1.77 25.88
CA ARG A 904 23.56 1.56 25.83
C ARG A 904 24.08 0.84 27.07
N PHE A 905 23.84 1.40 28.24
CA PHE A 905 24.45 0.96 29.51
C PHE A 905 23.68 -0.18 30.18
N GLU A 906 22.34 -0.17 30.12
CA GLU A 906 21.51 -1.17 30.82
C GLU A 906 21.15 -2.38 29.95
N VAL A 907 21.29 -2.30 28.62
CA VAL A 907 20.95 -3.40 27.70
C VAL A 907 22.15 -3.86 26.90
N LEU A 908 22.71 -2.99 26.04
CA LEU A 908 23.73 -3.39 25.08
C LEU A 908 25.05 -3.75 25.77
N GLN A 909 25.54 -2.94 26.71
CA GLN A 909 26.81 -3.23 27.39
C GLN A 909 26.76 -4.55 28.20
N LYS A 910 25.59 -4.94 28.69
CA LYS A 910 25.39 -6.20 29.43
C LYS A 910 25.28 -7.41 28.51
N LEU A 911 24.60 -7.26 27.37
CA LEU A 911 24.25 -8.37 26.48
C LEU A 911 25.17 -8.54 25.27
N LEU A 912 25.80 -7.49 24.76
CA LEU A 912 26.41 -7.46 23.42
C LEU A 912 27.94 -7.49 23.50
N LEU A 913 28.54 -8.47 22.82
CA LEU A 913 29.95 -8.43 22.44
C LEU A 913 30.06 -8.18 20.94
N ARG A 914 30.72 -7.10 20.53
CA ARG A 914 30.93 -6.75 19.12
C ARG A 914 32.37 -6.29 18.88
N ARG A 915 33.04 -6.95 17.94
CA ARG A 915 34.40 -6.62 17.48
C ARG A 915 34.47 -6.53 15.97
N THR A 916 35.41 -5.72 15.47
CA THR A 916 35.70 -5.55 14.03
C THR A 916 37.05 -6.19 13.69
N LYS A 917 37.29 -6.50 12.42
CA LYS A 917 38.56 -7.08 11.96
C LYS A 917 39.74 -6.15 12.21
N LEU A 918 39.53 -4.85 12.04
CA LEU A 918 40.53 -3.80 12.27
C LEU A 918 40.90 -3.69 13.75
N ALA A 919 39.90 -3.62 14.64
CA ALA A 919 40.15 -3.48 16.08
C ALA A 919 40.91 -4.67 16.68
N VAL A 920 40.79 -5.84 16.07
CA VAL A 920 41.43 -7.08 16.51
C VAL A 920 42.80 -7.31 15.86
N GLY A 921 43.18 -6.51 14.85
CA GLY A 921 44.45 -6.66 14.15
C GLY A 921 44.58 -7.99 13.41
N ILE A 922 43.47 -8.55 12.90
CA ILE A 922 43.53 -9.79 12.10
C ILE A 922 44.29 -9.44 10.81
N GLY A 923 45.45 -10.06 10.58
CA GLY A 923 46.32 -9.87 9.39
C GLY A 923 45.70 -10.36 8.08
N LEU A 924 44.47 -9.92 7.79
CA LEU A 924 43.81 -10.16 6.53
C LEU A 924 44.41 -9.25 5.45
N PRO A 925 44.57 -9.75 4.22
CA PRO A 925 44.94 -8.92 3.09
C PRO A 925 43.95 -7.75 2.90
N PRO A 926 44.41 -6.59 2.39
CA PRO A 926 43.56 -5.42 2.25
C PRO A 926 42.38 -5.70 1.31
N MET A 927 41.22 -5.13 1.66
CA MET A 927 40.04 -5.12 0.82
C MET A 927 39.86 -3.73 0.22
N HIS A 928 39.91 -3.62 -1.11
CA HIS A 928 39.71 -2.37 -1.82
C HIS A 928 38.33 -2.36 -2.47
N VAL A 929 37.54 -1.32 -2.20
CA VAL A 929 36.23 -1.13 -2.82
C VAL A 929 36.34 0.02 -3.81
N SER A 930 35.99 -0.24 -5.06
CA SER A 930 36.04 0.75 -6.15
C SER A 930 34.72 0.78 -6.91
N GLU A 931 34.41 1.94 -7.46
CA GLU A 931 33.24 2.15 -8.30
C GLU A 931 33.65 2.23 -9.76
N HIS A 932 32.94 1.50 -10.61
CA HIS A 932 33.09 1.53 -12.05
C HIS A 932 31.81 2.09 -12.67
N LYS A 933 31.86 3.39 -12.99
CA LYS A 933 30.74 4.10 -13.58
C LYS A 933 30.64 3.76 -15.07
N VAL A 934 29.48 3.29 -15.50
CA VAL A 934 29.19 2.90 -16.88
C VAL A 934 28.23 3.90 -17.51
N SER A 935 28.61 4.47 -18.64
CA SER A 935 27.69 5.28 -19.46
C SER A 935 26.75 4.36 -20.23
N LEU A 936 25.45 4.63 -20.13
CA LEU A 936 24.44 3.96 -20.94
C LEU A 936 24.63 4.33 -22.41
N SER A 937 24.39 3.38 -23.32
CA SER A 937 24.29 3.70 -24.75
C SER A 937 23.11 4.64 -25.01
N ILE A 938 23.11 5.33 -26.16
CA ILE A 938 22.03 6.26 -26.54
C ILE A 938 20.65 5.57 -26.48
N SER A 939 20.56 4.32 -26.94
CA SER A 939 19.31 3.55 -26.91
C SER A 939 18.90 3.13 -25.50
N GLU A 940 19.84 2.71 -24.65
CA GLU A 940 19.57 2.38 -23.24
C GLU A 940 19.18 3.61 -22.43
N ARG A 941 19.81 4.77 -22.70
CA ARG A 941 19.49 6.06 -22.08
C ARG A 941 18.08 6.50 -22.42
N ARG A 942 17.70 6.46 -23.71
CA ARG A 942 16.32 6.78 -24.15
C ARG A 942 15.28 5.88 -23.48
N LEU A 943 15.53 4.57 -23.40
CA LEU A 943 14.65 3.65 -22.69
C LEU A 943 14.54 3.99 -21.20
N TYR A 944 15.67 4.24 -20.54
CA TYR A 944 15.71 4.61 -19.12
C TYR A 944 14.94 5.90 -18.84
N ASP A 945 15.12 6.93 -19.67
CA ASP A 945 14.43 8.22 -19.54
C ASP A 945 12.93 8.11 -19.77
N SER A 946 12.51 7.30 -20.75
CA SER A 946 11.11 6.98 -20.98
C SER A 946 10.46 6.31 -19.76
N VAL A 947 11.12 5.29 -19.19
CA VAL A 947 10.64 4.60 -17.97
C VAL A 947 10.63 5.55 -16.77
N ARG A 948 11.63 6.43 -16.64
CA ARG A 948 11.71 7.44 -15.57
C ARG A 948 10.54 8.43 -15.67
N ALA A 949 10.29 9.00 -16.85
CA ALA A 949 9.23 9.98 -17.07
C ALA A 949 7.83 9.40 -16.79
N GLN A 950 7.56 8.18 -17.26
CA GLN A 950 6.31 7.46 -16.95
C GLN A 950 6.11 7.24 -15.45
N ASN A 951 7.18 6.80 -14.78
CA ASN A 951 7.11 6.50 -13.37
C ASN A 951 6.98 7.77 -12.52
N LEU A 952 7.52 8.91 -12.98
CA LEU A 952 7.35 10.20 -12.32
C LEU A 952 5.90 10.67 -12.38
N ALA A 953 5.25 10.58 -13.54
CA ALA A 953 3.83 10.94 -13.69
C ALA A 953 2.93 10.13 -12.74
N VAL A 954 3.11 8.81 -12.71
CA VAL A 954 2.36 7.93 -11.80
C VAL A 954 2.72 8.16 -10.32
N PHE A 955 3.97 8.55 -10.04
CA PHE A 955 4.40 8.85 -8.68
C PHE A 955 3.73 10.12 -8.14
N GLU A 956 3.51 11.14 -8.97
CA GLU A 956 2.84 12.38 -8.57
C GLU A 956 1.41 12.12 -8.05
N ASP A 957 0.67 11.22 -8.70
CA ASP A 957 -0.64 10.75 -8.24
C ASP A 957 -0.58 10.04 -6.87
N TYR A 958 0.51 9.30 -6.62
CA TYR A 958 0.71 8.56 -5.38
C TYR A 958 1.36 9.36 -4.25
N ALA A 959 2.03 10.48 -4.56
CA ALA A 959 2.80 11.28 -3.63
C ALA A 959 1.94 11.94 -2.54
N ALA A 960 0.66 12.19 -2.81
CA ALA A 960 -0.28 12.70 -1.82
C ALA A 960 -0.54 11.71 -0.66
N ASN A 961 -0.25 10.41 -0.86
CA ASN A 961 -0.52 9.35 0.12
C ASN A 961 0.58 8.27 0.13
N LEU A 962 1.83 8.69 0.27
CA LEU A 962 3.03 7.83 0.28
C LEU A 962 2.89 6.58 1.16
N THR A 963 2.26 6.69 2.33
CA THR A 963 2.14 5.58 3.29
C THR A 963 1.20 4.46 2.86
N LYS A 964 0.16 4.78 2.08
CA LYS A 964 -0.79 3.78 1.56
C LYS A 964 -0.29 3.16 0.24
N ASN A 965 0.51 3.89 -0.52
CA ASN A 965 0.95 3.49 -1.86
C ASN A 965 2.39 2.95 -1.93
N PHE A 966 3.03 2.70 -0.78
CA PHE A 966 4.43 2.24 -0.71
C PHE A 966 4.74 1.06 -1.65
N CYS A 967 3.87 0.06 -1.73
CA CYS A 967 4.07 -1.10 -2.60
C CYS A 967 4.15 -0.73 -4.09
N HIS A 968 3.31 0.22 -4.54
CA HIS A 968 3.31 0.71 -5.91
C HIS A 968 4.56 1.53 -6.22
N ILE A 969 5.01 2.37 -5.27
CA ILE A 969 6.23 3.17 -5.40
C ILE A 969 7.47 2.28 -5.54
N PHE A 970 7.59 1.23 -4.72
CA PHE A 970 8.70 0.28 -4.85
C PHE A 970 8.67 -0.50 -6.17
N ALA A 971 7.48 -0.76 -6.73
CA ALA A 971 7.35 -1.37 -8.06
C ALA A 971 7.82 -0.42 -9.18
N LEU A 972 7.57 0.89 -9.07
CA LEU A 972 8.09 1.91 -9.98
C LEU A 972 9.63 2.00 -9.90
N LEU A 973 10.18 2.08 -8.68
CA LEU A 973 11.63 2.10 -8.46
C LEU A 973 12.32 0.82 -8.97
N ALA A 974 11.70 -0.35 -8.77
CA ALA A 974 12.22 -1.60 -9.30
C ALA A 974 12.33 -1.59 -10.83
N ARG A 975 11.35 -1.01 -11.54
CA ARG A 975 11.38 -0.87 -13.01
C ARG A 975 12.49 0.08 -13.49
N GLN A 976 12.69 1.22 -12.83
CA GLN A 976 13.82 2.10 -13.15
C GLN A 976 15.17 1.39 -12.94
N ARG A 977 15.32 0.62 -11.85
CA ARG A 977 16.55 -0.15 -11.58
C ARG A 977 16.79 -1.25 -12.61
N GLN A 978 15.73 -1.94 -13.04
CA GLN A 978 15.80 -2.91 -14.13
C GLN A 978 16.27 -2.24 -15.44
N ALA A 979 15.74 -1.06 -15.78
CA ALA A 979 16.15 -0.28 -16.94
C ALA A 979 17.63 0.12 -16.89
N ALA A 980 18.15 0.47 -15.70
CA ALA A 980 19.55 0.80 -15.49
C ALA A 980 20.49 -0.42 -15.61
N CYS A 981 19.99 -1.64 -15.42
CA CYS A 981 20.77 -2.88 -15.49
C CYS A 981 20.85 -3.44 -16.92
N HIS A 982 19.69 -3.70 -17.52
CA HIS A 982 19.59 -4.30 -18.85
C HIS A 982 18.19 -4.08 -19.46
N PRO A 983 18.07 -3.67 -20.74
CA PRO A 983 16.78 -3.42 -21.39
C PRO A 983 15.75 -4.56 -21.27
N LEU A 984 16.21 -5.81 -21.46
CA LEU A 984 15.37 -7.01 -21.33
C LEU A 984 14.69 -7.17 -19.96
N LEU A 985 15.22 -6.56 -18.89
CA LEU A 985 14.64 -6.68 -17.55
C LEU A 985 13.37 -5.85 -17.36
N VAL A 986 13.19 -4.78 -18.15
CA VAL A 986 12.02 -3.88 -18.08
C VAL A 986 10.79 -4.54 -18.70
N ASN A 987 10.97 -5.32 -19.76
CA ASN A 987 9.90 -5.95 -20.54
C ASN A 987 9.23 -7.15 -19.85
N HIS A 988 9.60 -7.48 -18.62
CA HIS A 988 9.01 -8.59 -17.88
C HIS A 988 7.73 -8.22 -17.10
N ASN A 989 7.42 -6.93 -16.91
CA ASN A 989 6.20 -6.49 -16.23
C ASN A 989 5.55 -5.29 -16.93
N LYS A 990 4.35 -5.52 -17.49
CA LYS A 990 3.37 -4.55 -17.99
C LYS A 990 3.43 -3.19 -17.28
N VAL A 991 3.75 -2.09 -18.00
CA VAL A 991 3.15 -0.74 -17.86
C VAL A 991 3.30 0.03 -19.19
N PHE A 992 2.26 0.78 -19.54
CA PHE A 992 2.01 1.53 -20.78
C PHE A 992 2.28 3.03 -20.55
N SER A 993 2.87 3.74 -21.53
CA SER A 993 3.28 5.15 -21.41
C SER A 993 2.41 6.18 -22.15
N GLY A 994 1.55 5.75 -23.06
CA GLY A 994 0.62 6.62 -23.79
C GLY A 994 1.23 7.76 -24.62
N ARG A 995 2.55 7.88 -24.83
CA ARG A 995 3.17 9.00 -25.59
C ARG A 995 4.19 8.57 -26.67
N CYS A 996 4.20 9.30 -27.79
CA CYS A 996 5.00 9.08 -28.99
C CYS A 996 6.44 9.64 -28.87
N PRO A 997 7.51 8.83 -28.99
CA PRO A 997 8.89 9.30 -28.86
C PRO A 997 9.37 10.28 -29.94
N LEU A 998 8.74 10.27 -31.11
CA LEU A 998 9.18 11.08 -32.27
C LEU A 998 8.68 12.52 -32.19
N CYS A 999 7.48 12.74 -31.63
CA CYS A 999 6.85 14.06 -31.60
C CYS A 999 6.18 14.40 -30.26
N GLN A 1000 6.33 13.55 -29.24
CA GLN A 1000 5.90 13.76 -27.85
C GLN A 1000 4.37 13.90 -27.61
N GLY A 1001 3.53 13.71 -28.63
CA GLY A 1001 2.07 13.63 -28.50
C GLY A 1001 1.55 12.28 -27.96
N MET A 1002 0.23 12.14 -27.80
CA MET A 1002 -0.41 10.94 -27.23
C MET A 1002 -0.42 9.80 -28.25
N ALA A 1003 0.32 8.73 -27.99
CA ALA A 1003 0.56 7.67 -28.96
C ALA A 1003 -0.70 6.89 -29.32
N GLU A 1004 -0.92 6.69 -30.62
CA GLU A 1004 -2.07 5.99 -31.19
C GLU A 1004 -1.79 4.47 -31.32
N THR A 1005 -0.54 4.09 -31.62
CA THR A 1005 -0.14 2.69 -31.87
C THR A 1005 1.00 2.27 -30.94
N VAL A 1006 0.88 1.15 -30.23
CA VAL A 1006 1.89 0.67 -29.26
C VAL A 1006 2.52 -0.65 -29.69
N LEU A 1007 3.85 -0.67 -29.81
CA LEU A 1007 4.62 -1.87 -30.14
C LEU A 1007 4.73 -2.82 -28.93
N GLU A 1008 5.02 -4.11 -29.15
CA GLU A 1008 5.12 -5.12 -28.07
C GLU A 1008 6.21 -4.81 -27.02
N CYS A 1009 7.16 -3.92 -27.33
CA CYS A 1009 8.18 -3.42 -26.41
C CYS A 1009 7.70 -2.27 -25.50
N GLY A 1010 6.43 -1.85 -25.60
CA GLY A 1010 5.82 -0.84 -24.73
C GLY A 1010 6.01 0.61 -25.15
N HIS A 1011 6.63 0.88 -26.31
CA HIS A 1011 6.69 2.23 -26.90
C HIS A 1011 5.46 2.47 -27.78
N GLY A 1012 4.81 3.62 -27.59
CA GLY A 1012 3.75 4.09 -28.48
C GLY A 1012 4.27 5.05 -29.55
N PHE A 1013 3.74 5.04 -30.77
CA PHE A 1013 4.03 5.98 -31.86
C PHE A 1013 2.70 6.52 -32.43
N HIS A 1014 2.70 7.68 -33.09
CA HIS A 1014 1.60 8.04 -33.99
C HIS A 1014 1.76 7.28 -35.31
N GLU A 1015 0.64 6.97 -35.96
CA GLU A 1015 0.63 6.13 -37.17
C GLU A 1015 1.43 6.77 -38.31
N ASP A 1016 1.25 8.09 -38.52
CA ASP A 1016 1.99 8.86 -39.52
C ASP A 1016 3.48 8.97 -39.21
N CYS A 1017 3.84 9.21 -37.94
CA CYS A 1017 5.25 9.30 -37.53
C CYS A 1017 6.00 7.97 -37.70
N TRP A 1018 5.31 6.84 -37.52
CA TRP A 1018 5.87 5.52 -37.78
C TRP A 1018 5.97 5.23 -39.28
N ALA A 1019 4.93 5.57 -40.05
CA ALA A 1019 4.91 5.38 -41.49
C ALA A 1019 5.99 6.21 -42.20
N ASP A 1020 6.19 7.46 -41.81
CA ASP A 1020 7.21 8.34 -42.39
C ASP A 1020 8.63 7.88 -42.02
N TYR A 1021 8.85 7.44 -40.77
CA TYR A 1021 10.12 6.84 -40.34
C TYR A 1021 10.49 5.57 -41.15
N VAL A 1022 9.50 4.75 -41.50
CA VAL A 1022 9.69 3.54 -42.31
C VAL A 1022 9.84 3.87 -43.79
N ARG A 1023 9.12 4.89 -44.30
CA ARG A 1023 9.15 5.30 -45.70
C ARG A 1023 10.47 5.97 -46.08
N ASP A 1024 11.03 6.81 -45.22
CA ASP A 1024 12.38 7.39 -45.39
C ASP A 1024 13.46 6.30 -45.49
N ARG A 1025 13.35 5.24 -44.68
CA ARG A 1025 14.35 4.16 -44.62
C ARG A 1025 14.23 3.11 -45.72
N LEU A 1026 13.09 3.03 -46.40
CA LEU A 1026 12.90 2.13 -47.55
C LEU A 1026 13.35 2.76 -48.88
N GLN A 1027 13.54 4.09 -48.93
CA GLN A 1027 14.03 4.78 -50.12
C GLN A 1027 15.57 4.89 -50.19
N GLU A 1028 16.28 4.55 -49.11
CA GLU A 1028 17.76 4.61 -49.04
C GLU A 1028 18.46 3.28 -49.39
N SER A 1029 17.74 2.21 -49.75
CA SER A 1029 18.31 0.87 -49.93
C SER A 1029 18.66 0.47 -51.37
N GLU A 1030 19.21 1.40 -52.15
CA GLU A 1030 19.92 1.09 -53.41
C GLU A 1030 21.18 1.98 -53.53
N GLY A 1031 22.20 1.71 -52.69
CA GLY A 1031 23.51 2.37 -52.77
C GLY A 1031 24.49 1.78 -51.76
N GLU A 1032 25.69 1.41 -52.23
CA GLU A 1032 26.75 0.71 -51.50
C GLU A 1032 27.37 1.52 -50.34
N ASP A 1033 27.89 0.78 -49.35
CA ASP A 1033 28.82 1.14 -48.27
C ASP A 1033 28.46 2.29 -47.31
N GLY A 1034 27.97 1.92 -46.11
CA GLY A 1034 27.94 2.81 -44.94
C GLY A 1034 26.90 2.46 -43.86
N GLU A 1035 27.40 2.24 -42.63
CA GLU A 1035 26.82 2.55 -41.31
C GLU A 1035 25.32 2.26 -40.94
N GLU A 1036 25.17 1.68 -39.74
CA GLU A 1036 23.99 1.68 -38.84
C GLU A 1036 22.69 0.94 -39.25
N GLU A 1037 22.55 -0.32 -38.78
CA GLU A 1037 21.23 -0.95 -38.54
C GLU A 1037 20.80 -0.86 -37.05
N PRO A 1038 19.63 -0.26 -36.71
CA PRO A 1038 19.03 -0.47 -35.39
C PRO A 1038 17.57 -0.93 -35.34
N SER A 1039 17.39 -1.99 -34.53
CA SER A 1039 16.31 -2.29 -33.57
C SER A 1039 14.85 -2.45 -34.03
N CYS A 1040 14.50 -3.64 -34.53
CA CYS A 1040 13.34 -4.39 -33.98
C CYS A 1040 13.33 -5.91 -34.23
N LEU A 1041 14.37 -6.50 -34.84
CA LEU A 1041 14.47 -7.96 -35.03
C LEU A 1041 14.44 -8.80 -33.74
N ALA A 1042 14.70 -8.20 -32.58
CA ALA A 1042 14.69 -8.88 -31.28
C ALA A 1042 13.29 -9.33 -30.81
N CYS A 1043 12.21 -8.78 -31.38
CA CYS A 1043 10.83 -9.07 -30.96
C CYS A 1043 10.25 -10.37 -31.53
N ALA A 1044 10.87 -10.97 -32.57
CA ALA A 1044 10.41 -12.24 -33.14
C ALA A 1044 10.54 -13.46 -32.20
N TRP A 1045 11.27 -13.34 -31.08
CA TRP A 1045 11.71 -14.48 -30.26
C TRP A 1045 10.80 -14.88 -29.10
N GLY A 1046 9.69 -14.19 -28.85
CA GLY A 1046 8.70 -14.55 -27.80
C GLY A 1046 7.89 -15.83 -28.06
N ALA A 1047 8.32 -16.67 -29.01
CA ALA A 1047 7.62 -17.84 -29.52
C ALA A 1047 7.81 -19.12 -28.72
N ILE A 1048 8.86 -19.19 -27.92
CA ILE A 1048 9.35 -20.42 -27.33
C ILE A 1048 9.43 -20.23 -25.82
N ARG A 1049 8.42 -20.69 -25.08
CA ARG A 1049 8.63 -21.15 -23.69
C ARG A 1049 7.66 -22.29 -23.36
N GLY A 1050 8.07 -23.50 -23.76
CA GLY A 1050 7.96 -24.70 -22.93
C GLY A 1050 9.37 -25.01 -22.39
N LYS A 1051 9.46 -25.33 -21.10
CA LYS A 1051 10.63 -25.82 -20.31
C LYS A 1051 12.02 -25.82 -21.00
N ASP A 1052 12.97 -25.13 -20.35
CA ASP A 1052 14.43 -25.01 -20.64
C ASP A 1052 14.87 -23.67 -21.29
N PHE A 1053 14.75 -22.57 -20.53
CA PHE A 1053 15.32 -21.25 -20.88
C PHE A 1053 16.85 -21.26 -21.08
N LEU A 1054 17.57 -22.27 -20.57
CA LEU A 1054 19.03 -22.32 -20.58
C LEU A 1054 19.62 -23.06 -21.80
N LYS A 1055 18.82 -23.82 -22.57
CA LYS A 1055 19.34 -24.65 -23.67
C LYS A 1055 19.16 -24.06 -25.06
N GLU A 1056 18.26 -23.08 -25.22
CA GLU A 1056 17.95 -22.44 -26.50
C GLU A 1056 18.11 -20.92 -26.39
N LEU A 1057 19.30 -20.46 -25.98
CA LEU A 1057 19.70 -19.07 -26.14
C LEU A 1057 20.30 -18.91 -27.54
N PRO A 1058 19.65 -18.21 -28.48
CA PRO A 1058 20.17 -18.12 -29.84
C PRO A 1058 21.36 -17.16 -29.90
N GLY A 1059 22.28 -17.42 -30.83
CA GLY A 1059 23.66 -16.88 -30.84
C GLY A 1059 23.85 -15.37 -30.98
N LYS A 1060 22.82 -14.54 -30.81
CA LYS A 1060 22.87 -13.06 -30.90
C LYS A 1060 22.07 -12.38 -29.77
N LEU A 1061 22.33 -12.71 -28.51
CA LEU A 1061 21.82 -11.90 -27.38
C LEU A 1061 22.56 -10.56 -27.35
N ARG A 1062 21.83 -9.45 -27.57
CA ARG A 1062 22.39 -8.09 -27.45
C ARG A 1062 22.66 -7.80 -25.97
N SER A 1063 23.94 -7.63 -25.64
CA SER A 1063 24.44 -7.32 -24.30
C SER A 1063 24.11 -5.87 -23.91
N SER A 1064 24.00 -5.58 -22.60
CA SER A 1064 23.93 -4.20 -22.11
C SER A 1064 25.34 -3.61 -21.95
N ARG A 1065 25.46 -2.29 -22.03
CA ARG A 1065 26.75 -1.61 -21.79
C ARG A 1065 27.35 -1.97 -20.44
N LYS A 1066 26.50 -2.13 -19.43
CA LYS A 1066 26.93 -2.59 -18.10
C LYS A 1066 27.49 -4.01 -18.13
N LEU A 1067 26.83 -4.94 -18.81
CA LEU A 1067 27.32 -6.32 -18.89
C LEU A 1067 28.59 -6.43 -19.76
N ASP A 1068 28.70 -5.62 -20.80
CA ASP A 1068 29.92 -5.52 -21.60
C ASP A 1068 31.08 -4.94 -20.81
N ALA A 1069 30.84 -3.92 -19.97
CA ALA A 1069 31.84 -3.39 -19.05
C ALA A 1069 32.30 -4.46 -18.04
N VAL A 1070 31.37 -5.25 -17.50
CA VAL A 1070 31.67 -6.38 -16.60
C VAL A 1070 32.53 -7.44 -17.30
N ALA A 1071 32.11 -7.89 -18.49
CA ALA A 1071 32.83 -8.90 -19.26
C ALA A 1071 34.23 -8.40 -19.68
N SER A 1072 34.34 -7.15 -20.13
CA SER A 1072 35.61 -6.52 -20.47
C SER A 1072 36.54 -6.46 -19.26
N ARG A 1073 36.01 -6.06 -18.10
CA ARG A 1073 36.80 -5.98 -16.86
C ARG A 1073 37.25 -7.35 -16.36
N ILE A 1074 36.41 -8.37 -16.45
CA ILE A 1074 36.80 -9.75 -16.12
C ILE A 1074 37.91 -10.23 -17.05
N GLY A 1075 37.80 -9.96 -18.37
CA GLY A 1075 38.83 -10.30 -19.34
C GLY A 1075 40.18 -9.68 -19.00
N GLN A 1076 40.22 -8.36 -18.80
CA GLN A 1076 41.44 -7.64 -18.41
C GLN A 1076 42.08 -8.21 -17.12
N LEU A 1077 41.26 -8.50 -16.11
CA LEU A 1077 41.76 -9.03 -14.84
C LEU A 1077 42.25 -10.48 -14.95
N LEU A 1078 41.69 -11.27 -15.87
CA LEU A 1078 42.17 -12.61 -16.19
C LEU A 1078 43.46 -12.58 -17.01
N ASP A 1079 43.64 -11.57 -17.87
CA ASP A 1079 44.88 -11.35 -18.60
C ASP A 1079 46.01 -10.91 -17.66
N GLU A 1080 45.69 -10.08 -16.66
CA GLU A 1080 46.62 -9.68 -15.59
C GLU A 1080 46.94 -10.85 -14.62
N ASP A 1081 45.92 -11.65 -14.25
CA ASP A 1081 46.03 -12.77 -13.32
C ASP A 1081 45.18 -13.96 -13.80
N PRO A 1082 45.79 -14.94 -14.51
CA PRO A 1082 45.10 -16.12 -15.01
C PRO A 1082 44.49 -17.00 -13.90
N SER A 1083 44.96 -16.87 -12.65
CA SER A 1083 44.48 -17.63 -11.49
C SER A 1083 43.31 -16.94 -10.75
N ALA A 1084 42.84 -15.79 -11.24
CA ALA A 1084 41.80 -15.00 -10.59
C ALA A 1084 40.45 -15.74 -10.54
N LYS A 1085 39.77 -15.63 -9.40
CA LYS A 1085 38.42 -16.14 -9.19
C LYS A 1085 37.46 -15.04 -8.78
N PHE A 1086 36.27 -15.06 -9.37
CA PHE A 1086 35.29 -13.98 -9.34
C PHE A 1086 33.98 -14.42 -8.69
N LEU A 1087 33.48 -13.62 -7.75
CA LEU A 1087 32.10 -13.69 -7.30
C LEU A 1087 31.30 -12.58 -7.95
N VAL A 1088 30.19 -12.93 -8.61
CA VAL A 1088 29.32 -11.96 -9.29
C VAL A 1088 27.96 -11.96 -8.62
N PHE A 1089 27.54 -10.81 -8.08
CA PHE A 1089 26.30 -10.66 -7.36
C PHE A 1089 25.33 -9.72 -8.08
N SER A 1090 24.05 -10.08 -8.05
CA SER A 1090 22.94 -9.22 -8.47
C SER A 1090 21.68 -9.57 -7.67
N GLN A 1091 20.82 -8.58 -7.45
CA GLN A 1091 19.49 -8.83 -6.86
C GLN A 1091 18.51 -9.45 -7.86
N PHE A 1092 18.72 -9.28 -9.16
CA PHE A 1092 17.80 -9.71 -10.21
C PHE A 1092 18.26 -11.07 -10.78
N THR A 1093 17.52 -12.13 -10.48
CA THR A 1093 17.87 -13.49 -10.95
C THR A 1093 17.97 -13.59 -12.48
N HIS A 1094 17.08 -12.91 -13.18
CA HIS A 1094 17.08 -12.84 -14.65
C HIS A 1094 18.33 -12.13 -15.18
N PHE A 1095 18.86 -11.14 -14.45
CA PHE A 1095 20.10 -10.48 -14.84
C PHE A 1095 21.31 -11.40 -14.66
N LEU A 1096 21.31 -12.22 -13.60
CA LEU A 1096 22.33 -13.26 -13.41
C LEU A 1096 22.28 -14.35 -14.47
N GLU A 1097 21.10 -14.71 -14.96
CA GLU A 1097 20.97 -15.68 -16.06
C GLU A 1097 21.56 -15.13 -17.36
N ILE A 1098 21.28 -13.85 -17.68
CA ILE A 1098 21.87 -13.14 -18.83
C ILE A 1098 23.40 -13.03 -18.66
N ALA A 1099 23.85 -12.67 -17.45
CA ALA A 1099 25.28 -12.58 -17.15
C ALA A 1099 25.96 -13.95 -17.21
N HIS A 1100 25.30 -15.00 -16.74
CA HIS A 1100 25.81 -16.37 -16.80
C HIS A 1100 26.12 -16.72 -18.24
N TRP A 1101 25.17 -16.54 -19.18
CA TRP A 1101 25.36 -16.77 -20.61
C TRP A 1101 26.59 -16.04 -21.19
N LYS A 1102 26.74 -14.73 -20.90
CA LYS A 1102 27.86 -13.93 -21.42
C LYS A 1102 29.22 -14.38 -20.87
N LEU A 1103 29.24 -14.84 -19.62
CA LEU A 1103 30.45 -15.19 -18.87
C LEU A 1103 30.84 -16.67 -18.98
N GLN A 1104 30.00 -17.53 -19.60
CA GLN A 1104 30.26 -18.99 -19.68
C GLN A 1104 31.62 -19.34 -20.27
N LYS A 1105 32.12 -18.52 -21.22
CA LYS A 1105 33.41 -18.72 -21.89
C LYS A 1105 34.63 -18.75 -20.95
N TRP A 1106 34.51 -18.25 -19.72
CA TRP A 1106 35.58 -18.25 -18.71
C TRP A 1106 35.33 -19.25 -17.57
N GLY A 1107 34.40 -20.19 -17.73
CA GLY A 1107 34.03 -21.17 -16.71
C GLY A 1107 33.18 -20.52 -15.61
N ALA A 1108 31.86 -20.49 -15.83
CA ALA A 1108 30.91 -19.84 -14.94
C ALA A 1108 29.81 -20.80 -14.42
N ALA A 1109 29.52 -20.74 -13.13
CA ALA A 1109 28.40 -21.46 -12.49
C ALA A 1109 27.41 -20.49 -11.85
N LEU A 1110 26.12 -20.84 -11.87
CA LEU A 1110 25.02 -20.04 -11.34
C LEU A 1110 24.38 -20.70 -10.10
N LEU A 1111 24.29 -19.96 -9.00
CA LEU A 1111 23.62 -20.35 -7.77
C LEU A 1111 22.39 -19.49 -7.48
N CYS A 1112 21.21 -20.05 -7.76
CA CYS A 1112 19.90 -19.44 -7.50
C CYS A 1112 19.18 -20.08 -6.30
N GLY A 1113 18.11 -19.43 -5.84
CA GLY A 1113 17.32 -19.87 -4.67
C GLY A 1113 16.65 -21.24 -4.84
N ASN A 1114 16.42 -21.67 -6.08
CA ASN A 1114 15.81 -22.96 -6.44
C ASN A 1114 16.82 -24.12 -6.54
N THR A 1115 18.13 -23.87 -6.43
CA THR A 1115 19.14 -24.93 -6.51
C THR A 1115 19.05 -25.85 -5.29
N GLN A 1116 18.87 -27.16 -5.51
CA GLN A 1116 18.85 -28.17 -4.44
C GLN A 1116 20.11 -28.08 -3.58
N VAL A 1117 19.97 -28.23 -2.25
CA VAL A 1117 21.06 -27.98 -1.30
C VAL A 1117 22.29 -28.86 -1.55
N LYS A 1118 22.10 -30.15 -1.89
CA LYS A 1118 23.20 -31.06 -2.26
C LYS A 1118 23.96 -30.57 -3.50
N LYS A 1119 23.24 -30.10 -4.53
CA LYS A 1119 23.84 -29.56 -5.77
C LYS A 1119 24.57 -28.25 -5.51
N ARG A 1120 24.03 -27.39 -4.63
CA ARG A 1120 24.69 -26.13 -4.23
C ARG A 1120 26.04 -26.42 -3.56
N GLN A 1121 26.11 -27.41 -2.68
CA GLN A 1121 27.36 -27.79 -2.02
C GLN A 1121 28.40 -28.29 -3.02
N GLY A 1122 28.01 -29.17 -3.94
CA GLY A 1122 28.91 -29.65 -4.99
C GLY A 1122 29.51 -28.52 -5.84
N VAL A 1123 28.71 -27.51 -6.20
CA VAL A 1123 29.20 -26.34 -6.95
C VAL A 1123 30.18 -25.49 -6.13
N VAL A 1124 29.95 -25.31 -4.82
CA VAL A 1124 30.85 -24.56 -3.93
C VAL A 1124 32.18 -25.29 -3.76
N GLU A 1125 32.14 -26.61 -3.58
CA GLU A 1125 33.33 -27.46 -3.50
C GLU A 1125 34.12 -27.45 -4.82
N SER A 1126 33.43 -27.58 -5.96
CA SER A 1126 34.05 -27.40 -7.28
C SER A 1126 34.66 -26.01 -7.42
N PHE A 1127 33.98 -24.93 -7.02
CA PHE A 1127 34.54 -23.59 -7.12
C PHE A 1127 35.80 -23.40 -6.25
N GLN A 1128 35.95 -24.13 -5.14
CA GLN A 1128 37.15 -24.07 -4.31
C GLN A 1128 38.30 -24.95 -4.83
N SER A 1129 38.01 -26.07 -5.49
CA SER A 1129 38.98 -27.09 -5.89
C SER A 1129 39.34 -27.07 -7.38
N ASP A 1130 38.37 -26.83 -8.25
CA ASP A 1130 38.51 -26.85 -9.71
C ASP A 1130 39.10 -25.51 -10.22
N PRO A 1131 40.28 -25.51 -10.87
CA PRO A 1131 40.87 -24.30 -11.44
C PRO A 1131 40.09 -23.75 -12.65
N GLU A 1132 39.34 -24.58 -13.38
CA GLU A 1132 38.60 -24.17 -14.59
C GLU A 1132 37.32 -23.39 -14.25
N LEU A 1133 36.74 -23.65 -13.07
CA LEU A 1133 35.59 -22.89 -12.59
C LEU A 1133 36.04 -21.57 -11.92
N ARG A 1134 36.09 -20.50 -12.71
CA ARG A 1134 36.62 -19.19 -12.30
C ARG A 1134 35.55 -18.22 -11.80
N ILE A 1135 34.32 -18.33 -12.30
CA ILE A 1135 33.24 -17.37 -12.01
C ILE A 1135 32.07 -18.05 -11.29
N LEU A 1136 31.66 -17.50 -10.17
CA LEU A 1136 30.47 -17.94 -9.44
C LEU A 1136 29.45 -16.80 -9.35
N LEU A 1137 28.32 -16.97 -10.04
CA LEU A 1137 27.19 -16.03 -10.02
C LEU A 1137 26.22 -16.39 -8.90
N ILE A 1138 25.89 -15.45 -8.03
CA ILE A 1138 25.11 -15.69 -6.81
C ILE A 1138 24.01 -14.64 -6.65
N SER A 1139 22.77 -15.09 -6.46
CA SER A 1139 21.66 -14.19 -6.16
C SER A 1139 21.68 -13.68 -4.72
N LEU A 1140 21.11 -12.50 -4.48
CA LEU A 1140 21.02 -11.89 -3.14
C LEU A 1140 20.50 -12.85 -2.06
N GLN A 1141 19.46 -13.66 -2.37
CA GLN A 1141 18.86 -14.59 -1.42
C GLN A 1141 19.81 -15.73 -1.01
N VAL A 1142 20.72 -16.13 -1.90
CA VAL A 1142 21.71 -17.20 -1.65
C VAL A 1142 23.00 -16.61 -1.08
N GLY A 1143 23.40 -15.42 -1.54
CA GLY A 1143 24.61 -14.71 -1.10
C GLY A 1143 24.54 -14.18 0.33
N GLY A 1144 23.33 -13.94 0.84
CA GLY A 1144 23.08 -13.57 2.24
C GLY A 1144 23.30 -14.71 3.24
N GLU A 1145 23.59 -15.94 2.80
CA GLU A 1145 23.53 -17.12 3.66
C GLU A 1145 24.87 -17.84 3.78
N GLY A 1146 25.55 -17.79 4.93
CA GLY A 1146 26.61 -18.73 5.37
C GLY A 1146 27.92 -18.89 4.56
N LEU A 1147 27.86 -19.04 3.23
CA LEU A 1147 28.88 -19.62 2.34
C LEU A 1147 30.32 -19.14 2.59
N ASN A 1148 31.26 -20.09 2.61
CA ASN A 1148 32.69 -19.82 2.60
C ASN A 1148 33.20 -19.78 1.14
N LEU A 1149 33.64 -18.62 0.68
CA LEU A 1149 34.11 -18.39 -0.69
C LEU A 1149 35.48 -17.69 -0.72
N GLN A 1150 36.32 -17.99 0.28
CA GLN A 1150 37.65 -17.39 0.50
C GLN A 1150 38.65 -17.55 -0.66
N LYS A 1151 38.40 -18.45 -1.62
CA LYS A 1151 39.26 -18.61 -2.81
C LYS A 1151 39.08 -17.50 -3.86
N ALA A 1152 37.99 -16.73 -3.78
CA ALA A 1152 37.78 -15.60 -4.66
C ALA A 1152 38.60 -14.38 -4.20
N ASN A 1153 39.29 -13.74 -5.14
CA ASN A 1153 40.02 -12.48 -4.94
C ASN A 1153 39.27 -11.27 -5.53
N TYR A 1154 38.27 -11.50 -6.39
CA TYR A 1154 37.45 -10.44 -6.97
C TYR A 1154 35.97 -10.61 -6.64
N VAL A 1155 35.32 -9.52 -6.26
CA VAL A 1155 33.87 -9.45 -6.03
C VAL A 1155 33.27 -8.37 -6.91
N MET A 1156 32.31 -8.73 -7.75
CA MET A 1156 31.63 -7.83 -8.67
C MET A 1156 30.17 -7.67 -8.26
N LEU A 1157 29.76 -6.43 -7.98
CA LEU A 1157 28.37 -6.07 -7.71
C LEU A 1157 27.79 -5.44 -8.97
N LEU A 1158 26.81 -6.11 -9.60
CA LEU A 1158 26.21 -5.66 -10.85
C LEU A 1158 25.16 -4.56 -10.67
N ASP A 1159 24.60 -4.44 -9.47
CA ASP A 1159 23.59 -3.45 -9.12
C ASP A 1159 23.65 -3.13 -7.62
N PRO A 1160 23.44 -1.86 -7.22
CA PRO A 1160 23.44 -1.47 -5.81
C PRO A 1160 22.14 -1.90 -5.11
N TRP A 1161 22.26 -2.31 -3.86
CA TRP A 1161 21.15 -2.80 -3.03
C TRP A 1161 20.59 -1.69 -2.13
N TRP A 1162 19.45 -1.89 -1.48
CA TRP A 1162 18.92 -0.86 -0.57
C TRP A 1162 19.56 -0.86 0.82
N ASN A 1163 20.13 -2.01 1.19
CA ASN A 1163 20.68 -2.27 2.51
C ASN A 1163 22.21 -2.44 2.40
N PRO A 1164 23.02 -1.48 2.87
CA PRO A 1164 24.48 -1.56 2.79
C PRO A 1164 25.03 -2.75 3.58
N ALA A 1165 24.34 -3.13 4.67
CA ALA A 1165 24.73 -4.28 5.46
C ALA A 1165 24.73 -5.56 4.62
N ALA A 1166 23.71 -5.76 3.76
CA ALA A 1166 23.61 -6.93 2.89
C ALA A 1166 24.76 -7.00 1.87
N GLU A 1167 25.13 -5.88 1.26
CA GLU A 1167 26.29 -5.82 0.35
C GLU A 1167 27.58 -6.18 1.06
N LEU A 1168 27.79 -5.61 2.26
CA LEU A 1168 28.95 -5.92 3.08
C LEU A 1168 29.00 -7.42 3.43
N GLN A 1169 27.85 -8.05 3.73
CA GLN A 1169 27.80 -9.50 3.96
C GLN A 1169 28.26 -10.30 2.73
N ALA A 1170 27.92 -9.85 1.52
CA ALA A 1170 28.33 -10.48 0.27
C ALA A 1170 29.84 -10.33 0.03
N MET A 1171 30.40 -9.13 0.23
CA MET A 1171 31.85 -8.86 0.15
C MET A 1171 32.64 -9.71 1.17
N GLN A 1172 32.13 -9.78 2.39
CA GLN A 1172 32.69 -10.58 3.47
C GLN A 1172 32.55 -12.10 3.25
N ARG A 1173 32.02 -12.60 2.11
CA ARG A 1173 32.11 -14.03 1.72
C ARG A 1173 33.49 -14.41 1.22
N ALA A 1174 34.16 -13.47 0.53
CA ALA A 1174 35.53 -13.63 0.03
C ALA A 1174 36.56 -13.10 1.06
N HIS A 1175 36.25 -11.98 1.73
CA HIS A 1175 37.14 -11.38 2.73
C HIS A 1175 36.92 -12.00 4.13
N ARG A 1176 37.50 -13.18 4.37
CA ARG A 1176 37.39 -13.97 5.62
C ARG A 1176 38.74 -14.52 6.09
N ILE A 1177 38.81 -14.94 7.36
CA ILE A 1177 39.97 -15.69 7.90
C ILE A 1177 40.26 -16.89 7.00
N GLY A 1178 41.51 -16.99 6.52
CA GLY A 1178 41.94 -17.96 5.51
C GLY A 1178 42.15 -17.37 4.11
N GLN A 1179 41.76 -16.10 3.89
CA GLN A 1179 42.12 -15.35 2.70
C GLN A 1179 43.62 -15.00 2.73
N THR A 1180 44.32 -15.29 1.64
CA THR A 1180 45.76 -15.04 1.48
C THR A 1180 46.06 -13.94 0.48
N ARG A 1181 45.07 -13.55 -0.35
CA ARG A 1181 45.22 -12.56 -1.41
C ARG A 1181 44.36 -11.32 -1.13
N PRO A 1182 44.78 -10.12 -1.57
CA PRO A 1182 43.96 -8.92 -1.45
C PRO A 1182 42.64 -9.08 -2.21
N VAL A 1183 41.54 -8.62 -1.61
CA VAL A 1183 40.20 -8.73 -2.18
C VAL A 1183 39.82 -7.41 -2.85
N LYS A 1184 39.57 -7.42 -4.15
CA LYS A 1184 39.13 -6.24 -4.90
C LYS A 1184 37.62 -6.33 -5.16
N VAL A 1185 36.88 -5.36 -4.67
CA VAL A 1185 35.43 -5.23 -4.87
C VAL A 1185 35.16 -4.13 -5.90
N ILE A 1186 34.38 -4.46 -6.93
CA ILE A 1186 34.03 -3.53 -8.01
C ILE A 1186 32.51 -3.38 -8.07
N ARG A 1187 32.01 -2.16 -7.85
CA ARG A 1187 30.59 -1.81 -8.01
C ARG A 1187 30.36 -1.25 -9.40
N PHE A 1188 29.50 -1.88 -10.20
CA PHE A 1188 29.09 -1.36 -11.50
C PHE A 1188 27.85 -0.48 -11.34
N VAL A 1189 27.96 0.79 -11.74
CA VAL A 1189 26.92 1.80 -11.53
C VAL A 1189 26.63 2.50 -12.85
N SER A 1190 25.37 2.54 -13.27
CA SER A 1190 24.99 3.27 -14.48
C SER A 1190 24.91 4.78 -14.20
N GLN A 1191 25.66 5.57 -14.98
CA GLN A 1191 25.74 7.04 -14.82
C GLN A 1191 24.41 7.74 -15.12
N GLY A 1192 24.06 8.73 -14.31
CA GLY A 1192 22.85 9.54 -14.45
C GLY A 1192 21.57 8.74 -14.22
N THR A 1193 21.62 7.68 -13.40
CA THR A 1193 20.48 6.81 -13.10
C THR A 1193 20.16 6.75 -11.61
N ILE A 1194 19.07 6.06 -11.26
CA ILE A 1194 18.61 5.81 -9.89
C ILE A 1194 19.65 5.08 -9.04
N GLU A 1195 20.60 4.37 -9.67
CA GLU A 1195 21.63 3.62 -8.96
C GLU A 1195 22.62 4.51 -8.21
N GLU A 1196 23.00 5.67 -8.76
CA GLU A 1196 23.89 6.64 -8.08
C GLU A 1196 23.21 7.17 -6.81
N LYS A 1197 21.93 7.52 -6.91
CA LYS A 1197 21.14 7.98 -5.76
C LYS A 1197 20.98 6.92 -4.68
N ILE A 1198 20.89 5.65 -5.06
CA ILE A 1198 20.84 4.55 -4.10
C ILE A 1198 22.16 4.48 -3.31
N LEU A 1199 23.30 4.67 -3.97
CA LEU A 1199 24.61 4.70 -3.30
C LEU A 1199 24.74 5.91 -2.36
N GLU A 1200 24.32 7.10 -2.78
CA GLU A 1200 24.28 8.28 -1.92
C GLU A 1200 23.44 8.04 -0.65
N LEU A 1201 22.27 7.39 -0.82
CA LEU A 1201 21.43 7.00 0.32
C LEU A 1201 22.08 5.93 1.20
N GLN A 1202 22.84 4.99 0.63
CA GLN A 1202 23.60 4.02 1.41
C GLN A 1202 24.68 4.71 2.24
N GLU A 1203 25.46 5.62 1.66
CA GLU A 1203 26.48 6.38 2.37
C GLU A 1203 25.88 7.18 3.52
N LYS A 1204 24.77 7.88 3.26
CA LYS A 1204 24.03 8.60 4.31
C LYS A 1204 23.60 7.65 5.44
N LYS A 1205 23.04 6.48 5.11
CA LYS A 1205 22.65 5.46 6.10
C LYS A 1205 23.82 4.87 6.87
N GLN A 1206 24.96 4.64 6.20
CA GLN A 1206 26.15 4.08 6.82
C GLN A 1206 26.77 5.07 7.80
N LYS A 1207 26.89 6.35 7.41
CA LYS A 1207 27.33 7.45 8.30
C LYS A 1207 26.43 7.57 9.54
N ILE A 1208 25.10 7.45 9.39
CA ILE A 1208 24.14 7.46 10.52
C ILE A 1208 24.30 6.21 11.41
N PHE A 1209 24.57 5.04 10.82
CA PHE A 1209 24.76 3.81 11.58
C PHE A 1209 26.03 3.86 12.42
N ASP A 1210 27.13 4.30 11.81
CA ASP A 1210 28.41 4.47 12.48
C ASP A 1210 28.28 5.53 13.60
N SER A 1211 27.58 6.65 13.34
CA SER A 1211 27.33 7.69 14.35
C SER A 1211 26.43 7.24 15.52
N THR A 1212 25.48 6.33 15.30
CA THR A 1212 24.61 5.79 16.37
C THR A 1212 25.36 4.86 17.31
N ILE A 1213 26.39 4.16 16.81
CA ILE A 1213 27.25 3.29 17.61
C ILE A 1213 28.38 4.11 18.27
N GLU A 1214 28.84 5.17 17.62
CA GLU A 1214 29.98 6.00 18.05
C GLU A 1214 29.60 7.31 18.76
N GLY A 1215 28.31 7.65 18.87
CA GLY A 1215 27.78 8.66 19.79
C GLY A 1215 27.62 10.09 19.25
N ASN A 1216 27.50 10.31 17.93
CA ASN A 1216 27.27 11.65 17.37
C ASN A 1216 25.94 11.80 16.59
N ASN A 1217 25.45 13.04 16.57
CA ASN A 1217 24.08 13.49 16.27
C ASN A 1217 23.38 12.97 14.98
N GLU A 1218 22.04 12.89 15.14
CA GLU A 1218 20.91 13.01 14.19
C GLU A 1218 20.25 11.82 13.43
N SER A 1219 18.91 11.86 13.56
CA SER A 1219 17.75 11.38 12.77
C SER A 1219 17.61 9.89 12.36
N LEU A 1220 16.63 9.25 13.00
CA LEU A 1220 16.24 7.84 12.88
C LEU A 1220 15.63 7.46 11.52
N LEU A 1221 16.44 6.81 10.66
CA LEU A 1221 16.17 5.54 9.93
C LEU A 1221 14.79 5.33 9.24
N ARG A 1222 14.13 6.37 8.77
CA ARG A 1222 13.07 6.23 7.76
C ARG A 1222 13.49 6.98 6.51
N LEU A 1223 13.37 6.32 5.35
CA LEU A 1223 13.19 7.04 4.09
C LEU A 1223 12.02 7.98 4.32
N THR A 1224 12.31 9.27 4.44
CA THR A 1224 11.27 10.28 4.60
C THR A 1224 10.48 10.36 3.29
N GLY A 1225 9.30 10.97 3.32
CA GLY A 1225 8.59 11.26 2.07
C GLY A 1225 9.45 12.09 1.12
N GLU A 1226 10.27 12.98 1.68
CA GLU A 1226 11.24 13.79 0.93
C GLU A 1226 12.36 12.95 0.31
N ASP A 1227 12.94 11.98 1.03
CA ASP A 1227 13.97 11.08 0.46
C ASP A 1227 13.40 10.30 -0.74
N ILE A 1228 12.14 9.86 -0.66
CA ILE A 1228 11.45 9.18 -1.77
C ILE A 1228 11.16 10.15 -2.92
N GLN A 1229 10.72 11.37 -2.63
CA GLN A 1229 10.50 12.38 -3.65
C GLN A 1229 11.80 12.76 -4.38
N ARG A 1230 12.94 12.88 -3.68
CA ARG A 1230 14.26 13.12 -4.28
C ARG A 1230 14.71 12.00 -5.22
N LEU A 1231 14.38 10.74 -4.89
CA LEU A 1231 14.69 9.62 -5.78
C LEU A 1231 14.03 9.78 -7.17
N PHE A 1232 12.83 10.36 -7.24
CA PHE A 1232 12.09 10.54 -8.50
C PHE A 1232 12.30 11.91 -9.18
N ARG A 1233 12.43 13.00 -8.43
CA ARG A 1233 12.40 14.38 -8.97
C ARG A 1233 13.76 14.92 -9.43
N GLU A 1234 14.80 14.71 -8.63
CA GLU A 1234 16.19 15.09 -8.98
C GLU A 1234 16.80 14.07 -9.95
#